data_AF-A0A7S2VAE1-F1
#
_entry.id   AF-A0A7S2VAE1-F1
#
_cell.length_a   1.000
_cell.length_b   1.000
_cell.length_c   1.000
_cell.angle_alpha   90.00
_cell.angle_beta   90.00
_cell.angle_gamma   90.00
#
_symmetry.space_group_name_H-M   'P 1'
#
loop_
_entity.id
_entity.type
_entity.pdbx_description
1 polymer ?
#
loop_
_entity_poly.entity_id
_entity_poly.type
_entity_poly.pdbx_seq_one_letter_code
_entity_poly.pdbx_strand_id
1 'polypeptide(L)'
;SDKKAKADKKEIKSEKERIVIKLRNVVRTLAASLGGSFDPSQLMDALLSLDVDNENWSVRNEEDKARLMFQCVTLHVAAASLGSSRATKGLDETQKREVTRKLLHKARKSLLTWCCTDYGPRWSLGRKKKTTNESKGGAGAPNYRSAIGPIAEQESIPTWLNTMRCLLFIEEANSELMGRFLAPSQTTVEDSKGDMEEEERIKACCAYGADIDDEMIRVVLNAFSPQVGKLPAEMALQLLEHLFESCGRARGTALRVSDPELVWELYELAQYSPPADLLAGKEPESPKLKEKIAACGDDGDNFPRIALPGFWWRVTMLGLVMCGAAPTKIGEVVWKEHPTLRALMKMVISARYRFPTVDCDDASKESMKLHESEARETETQIAEFLFLPPKRKKDLKNGQASGARVSKRLRKQQEAKEAAAALAETNKRKKMLKSAQKSIMLWDPDGPARKPPRESAELLLSVEKMFGLSASFQRCTGPDFLLLTIGETTRGAIERAYAWLIPVISELPEVISRLPSSASCFLLLRAYGSDSGDKTQLKLLSAPLLSHVKESLRGRYGEEDCIRAFELLMSDVASHNADRRKSARRVLQDAIGTIEGSKDAPSSSSWMLNVILVEHSKSLAQSAINHLSKAATFERGKVLKHIVLALREYLNFAAEHNIERKESFPTLLARLISQRQSVYAEAIDTFPDLRELAVGVVYSEITSVAGSAGQPTEKDRYLYARIWLELMGTKTDALLSLDLLQASCVLLSICSIGEGDSTDRQDAVGDLVQ
;
A
#
# COMPACT_ATOMS: atom_id res chain seq x y z
N SER A 1 -18.14 -31.07 -56.60
CA SER A 1 -19.19 -30.66 -55.66
C SER A 1 -18.69 -29.62 -54.64
N ASP A 2 -17.56 -29.84 -53.97
CA ASP A 2 -17.06 -28.93 -52.91
C ASP A 2 -16.69 -27.50 -53.34
N LYS A 3 -16.21 -27.29 -54.57
CA LYS A 3 -15.93 -25.93 -55.09
C LYS A 3 -17.21 -25.12 -55.34
N LYS A 4 -18.28 -25.77 -55.82
CA LYS A 4 -19.59 -25.14 -56.06
C LYS A 4 -20.29 -24.82 -54.73
N ALA A 5 -20.28 -25.75 -53.78
CA ALA A 5 -20.80 -25.51 -52.44
C ALA A 5 -20.04 -24.41 -51.67
N LYS A 6 -18.72 -24.24 -51.91
CA LYS A 6 -17.94 -23.11 -51.35
C LYS A 6 -18.26 -21.79 -52.05
N ALA A 7 -18.53 -21.79 -53.36
CA ALA A 7 -18.93 -20.60 -54.12
C ALA A 7 -20.32 -20.13 -53.69
N ASP A 8 -21.30 -21.04 -53.64
CA ASP A 8 -22.68 -20.76 -53.21
C ASP A 8 -22.71 -20.24 -51.75
N LYS A 9 -21.92 -20.82 -50.84
CA LYS A 9 -21.77 -20.32 -49.46
C LYS A 9 -21.13 -18.92 -49.40
N LYS A 10 -20.21 -18.60 -50.31
CA LYS A 10 -19.56 -17.28 -50.38
C LYS A 10 -20.52 -16.23 -50.95
N GLU A 11 -21.35 -16.60 -51.92
CA GLU A 11 -22.37 -15.75 -52.52
C GLU A 11 -23.49 -15.43 -51.52
N ILE A 12 -24.04 -16.44 -50.83
CA ILE A 12 -25.02 -16.26 -49.75
C ILE A 12 -24.43 -15.41 -48.60
N LYS A 13 -23.14 -15.59 -48.28
CA LYS A 13 -22.43 -14.75 -47.29
C LYS A 13 -22.39 -13.29 -47.72
N SER A 14 -22.07 -13.01 -48.98
CA SER A 14 -22.01 -11.65 -49.52
C SER A 14 -23.38 -10.99 -49.62
N GLU A 15 -24.44 -11.76 -49.89
CA GLU A 15 -25.81 -11.26 -49.96
C GLU A 15 -26.34 -10.85 -48.58
N LYS A 16 -26.09 -11.66 -47.55
CA LYS A 16 -26.44 -11.31 -46.15
C LYS A 16 -25.72 -10.04 -45.67
N GLU A 17 -24.43 -9.91 -45.96
CA GLU A 17 -23.66 -8.70 -45.63
C GLU A 17 -24.26 -7.45 -46.30
N ARG A 18 -24.70 -7.57 -47.56
CA ARG A 18 -25.40 -6.48 -48.28
C ARG A 18 -26.74 -6.13 -47.62
N ILE A 19 -27.47 -7.10 -47.08
CA ILE A 19 -28.75 -6.86 -46.39
C ILE A 19 -28.54 -6.03 -45.12
N VAL A 20 -27.54 -6.34 -44.32
CA VAL A 20 -27.25 -5.60 -43.07
C VAL A 20 -26.87 -4.15 -43.37
N ILE A 21 -26.05 -3.93 -44.38
CA ILE A 21 -25.70 -2.58 -44.86
C ILE A 21 -26.96 -1.83 -45.32
N LYS A 22 -27.84 -2.50 -46.09
CA LYS A 22 -29.13 -1.91 -46.52
C LYS A 22 -30.02 -1.56 -45.33
N LEU A 23 -30.15 -2.44 -44.34
CA LEU A 23 -30.96 -2.19 -43.14
C LEU A 23 -30.41 -0.99 -42.34
N ARG A 24 -29.09 -0.89 -42.17
CA ARG A 24 -28.47 0.29 -41.55
C ARG A 24 -28.79 1.58 -42.33
N ASN A 25 -28.70 1.55 -43.66
CA ASN A 25 -29.07 2.69 -44.51
C ASN A 25 -30.55 3.06 -44.39
N VAL A 26 -31.45 2.08 -44.31
CA VAL A 26 -32.88 2.31 -44.07
C VAL A 26 -33.09 2.98 -42.71
N VAL A 27 -32.47 2.47 -41.65
CA VAL A 27 -32.57 3.07 -40.30
C VAL A 27 -32.04 4.51 -40.30
N ARG A 28 -30.91 4.79 -40.96
CA ARG A 28 -30.38 6.15 -41.11
C ARG A 28 -31.35 7.08 -41.86
N THR A 29 -31.94 6.60 -42.95
CA THR A 29 -32.88 7.38 -43.77
C THR A 29 -34.18 7.65 -43.01
N LEU A 30 -34.66 6.67 -42.24
CA LEU A 30 -35.80 6.84 -41.33
C LEU A 30 -35.49 7.86 -40.24
N ALA A 31 -34.32 7.78 -39.61
CA ALA A 31 -33.90 8.76 -38.61
C ALA A 31 -33.80 10.18 -39.19
N ALA A 32 -33.25 10.33 -40.40
CA ALA A 32 -33.15 11.62 -41.08
C ALA A 32 -34.53 12.20 -41.49
N SER A 33 -35.47 11.34 -41.91
CA SER A 33 -36.81 11.77 -42.33
C SER A 33 -37.75 12.07 -41.16
N LEU A 34 -37.67 11.30 -40.08
CA LEU A 34 -38.48 11.49 -38.87
C LEU A 34 -37.88 12.54 -37.92
N GLY A 35 -36.58 12.84 -38.03
CA GLY A 35 -35.92 13.86 -37.20
C GLY A 35 -36.14 13.63 -35.70
N GLY A 36 -36.61 14.65 -34.99
CA GLY A 36 -36.86 14.58 -33.54
C GLY A 36 -37.98 13.64 -33.08
N SER A 37 -38.78 13.07 -34.00
CA SER A 37 -39.80 12.06 -33.66
C SER A 37 -39.27 10.62 -33.78
N PHE A 38 -38.06 10.42 -34.29
CA PHE A 38 -37.41 9.11 -34.24
C PHE A 38 -36.86 8.89 -32.84
N ASP A 39 -37.28 7.80 -32.19
CA ASP A 39 -36.75 7.38 -30.91
C ASP A 39 -35.86 6.13 -31.07
N PRO A 40 -34.53 6.28 -31.15
CA PRO A 40 -33.61 5.16 -31.27
C PRO A 40 -33.71 4.16 -30.11
N SER A 41 -34.17 4.59 -28.92
CA SER A 41 -34.29 3.70 -27.76
C SER A 41 -35.38 2.65 -27.97
N GLN A 42 -36.52 3.00 -28.56
CA GLN A 42 -37.60 2.03 -28.85
C GLN A 42 -37.16 0.95 -29.83
N LEU A 43 -36.41 1.33 -30.88
CA LEU A 43 -35.85 0.37 -31.82
C LEU A 43 -34.81 -0.53 -31.14
N MET A 44 -33.97 0.05 -30.26
CA MET A 44 -33.00 -0.70 -29.48
C MET A 44 -33.67 -1.70 -28.54
N ASP A 45 -34.71 -1.29 -27.82
CA ASP A 45 -35.49 -2.16 -26.92
C ASP A 45 -36.19 -3.27 -27.69
N ALA A 46 -36.77 -2.96 -28.87
CA ALA A 46 -37.37 -3.97 -29.74
C ALA A 46 -36.34 -5.00 -30.24
N LEU A 47 -35.13 -4.56 -30.58
CA LEU A 47 -34.02 -5.45 -30.93
C LEU A 47 -33.61 -6.30 -29.71
N LEU A 48 -33.46 -5.70 -28.53
CA LEU A 48 -33.10 -6.43 -27.31
C LEU A 48 -34.16 -7.49 -26.94
N SER A 49 -35.46 -7.17 -27.08
CA SER A 49 -36.57 -8.09 -26.83
C SER A 49 -36.78 -9.15 -27.90
N LEU A 50 -36.08 -9.05 -29.03
CA LEU A 50 -36.18 -10.03 -30.11
C LEU A 50 -35.50 -11.34 -29.67
N ASP A 51 -36.30 -12.22 -29.10
CA ASP A 51 -35.92 -13.61 -28.83
C ASP A 51 -36.08 -14.44 -30.10
N VAL A 52 -35.03 -15.18 -30.44
CA VAL A 52 -35.01 -16.02 -31.63
C VAL A 52 -34.63 -17.43 -31.22
N ASP A 53 -35.63 -18.19 -30.82
CA ASP A 53 -35.59 -19.64 -30.64
C ASP A 53 -35.73 -20.33 -32.00
N ASN A 54 -34.71 -20.19 -32.86
CA ASN A 54 -34.70 -20.81 -34.17
C ASN A 54 -33.38 -21.56 -34.39
N GLU A 55 -33.46 -22.84 -34.76
CA GLU A 55 -32.30 -23.70 -35.07
C GLU A 55 -31.40 -23.11 -36.18
N ASN A 56 -31.94 -22.21 -37.02
CA ASN A 56 -31.21 -21.53 -38.09
C ASN A 56 -30.58 -20.19 -37.69
N TRP A 57 -30.71 -19.76 -36.44
CA TRP A 57 -30.13 -18.52 -35.96
C TRP A 57 -28.66 -18.71 -35.58
N SER A 58 -27.77 -18.16 -36.40
CA SER A 58 -26.33 -18.30 -36.19
C SER A 58 -25.77 -17.18 -35.32
N VAL A 59 -24.62 -17.45 -34.68
CA VAL A 59 -23.80 -16.44 -34.00
C VAL A 59 -23.56 -15.19 -34.85
N ARG A 60 -23.43 -15.36 -36.16
CA ARG A 60 -23.24 -14.26 -37.09
C ARG A 60 -24.47 -13.36 -37.22
N ASN A 61 -25.67 -13.92 -37.10
CA ASN A 61 -26.89 -13.13 -37.06
C ASN A 61 -26.94 -12.27 -35.78
N GLU A 62 -26.40 -12.76 -34.66
CA GLU A 62 -26.24 -11.94 -33.44
C GLU A 62 -25.23 -10.81 -33.63
N GLU A 63 -24.12 -11.06 -34.35
CA GLU A 63 -23.19 -9.98 -34.70
C GLU A 63 -23.85 -8.91 -35.60
N ASP A 64 -24.71 -9.33 -36.54
CA ASP A 64 -25.48 -8.41 -37.38
C ASP A 64 -26.52 -7.61 -36.56
N LYS A 65 -27.18 -8.27 -35.59
CA LYS A 65 -28.04 -7.63 -34.59
C LYS A 65 -27.25 -6.60 -33.77
N ALA A 66 -26.04 -6.94 -33.32
CA ALA A 66 -25.15 -6.04 -32.59
C ALA A 66 -24.80 -4.78 -33.41
N ARG A 67 -24.53 -4.92 -34.72
CA ARG A 67 -24.27 -3.78 -35.62
C ARG A 67 -25.47 -2.84 -35.70
N LEU A 68 -26.69 -3.38 -35.77
CA LEU A 68 -27.93 -2.58 -35.77
C LEU A 68 -28.16 -1.88 -34.43
N MET A 69 -27.92 -2.57 -33.30
CA MET A 69 -28.01 -1.94 -31.98
C MET A 69 -26.98 -0.81 -31.82
N PHE A 70 -25.74 -1.01 -32.27
CA PHE A 70 -24.71 0.03 -32.28
C PHE A 70 -25.11 1.24 -33.14
N GLN A 71 -25.77 1.01 -34.27
CA GLN A 71 -26.33 2.08 -35.10
C GLN A 71 -27.39 2.89 -34.34
N CYS A 72 -28.24 2.23 -33.53
CA CYS A 72 -29.24 2.92 -32.71
C CYS A 72 -28.55 3.84 -31.68
N VAL A 73 -27.50 3.36 -31.02
CA VAL A 73 -26.73 4.17 -30.05
C VAL A 73 -26.11 5.40 -30.71
N THR A 74 -25.41 5.22 -31.83
CA THR A 74 -24.74 6.35 -32.53
C THR A 74 -25.74 7.40 -33.01
N LEU A 75 -26.93 6.99 -33.48
CA LEU A 75 -28.02 7.91 -33.82
C LEU A 75 -28.57 8.65 -32.59
N HIS A 76 -28.60 8.00 -31.44
CA HIS A 76 -29.05 8.60 -30.19
C HIS A 76 -28.11 9.72 -29.71
N VAL A 77 -26.79 9.57 -29.93
CA VAL A 77 -25.80 10.64 -29.68
C VAL A 77 -26.04 11.85 -30.59
N ALA A 78 -26.38 11.63 -31.87
CA ALA A 78 -26.69 12.70 -32.82
C ALA A 78 -27.89 13.56 -32.39
N ALA A 79 -28.95 12.91 -31.91
CA ALA A 79 -30.16 13.60 -31.44
C ALA A 79 -29.87 14.45 -30.18
N ALA A 80 -28.95 14.01 -29.33
CA ALA A 80 -28.53 14.74 -28.14
C ALA A 80 -27.64 15.95 -28.47
N SER A 81 -26.70 15.82 -29.43
CA SER A 81 -25.75 16.87 -29.80
C SER A 81 -26.37 17.98 -30.67
N LEU A 82 -27.29 17.65 -31.58
CA LEU A 82 -27.92 18.59 -32.51
C LEU A 82 -29.04 19.45 -31.90
N GLY A 83 -29.29 19.36 -30.58
CA GLY A 83 -30.35 20.13 -29.91
C GLY A 83 -31.77 19.81 -30.42
N SER A 84 -31.92 18.71 -31.16
CA SER A 84 -33.21 18.28 -31.75
C SER A 84 -34.13 17.61 -30.72
N SER A 85 -33.61 17.24 -29.55
CA SER A 85 -34.41 16.76 -28.44
C SER A 85 -34.99 17.92 -27.62
N ARG A 86 -36.29 17.82 -27.26
CA ARG A 86 -36.95 18.76 -26.33
C ARG A 86 -36.19 18.92 -25.01
N ALA A 87 -35.38 17.92 -24.62
CA ALA A 87 -34.65 17.87 -23.35
C ALA A 87 -33.30 18.61 -23.35
N THR A 88 -32.71 18.93 -24.51
CA THR A 88 -31.38 19.58 -24.60
C THR A 88 -31.42 21.02 -25.10
N LYS A 89 -32.61 21.55 -25.36
CA LYS A 89 -32.83 22.90 -25.88
C LYS A 89 -32.53 23.94 -24.78
N GLY A 90 -31.45 24.71 -24.95
CA GLY A 90 -31.03 25.78 -24.02
C GLY A 90 -29.97 25.37 -22.98
N LEU A 91 -29.47 24.13 -23.01
CA LEU A 91 -28.38 23.68 -22.15
C LEU A 91 -27.01 24.18 -22.65
N ASP A 92 -26.08 24.41 -21.72
CA ASP A 92 -24.69 24.64 -22.05
C ASP A 92 -24.00 23.34 -22.55
N GLU A 93 -22.80 23.47 -23.14
CA GLU A 93 -22.07 22.32 -23.69
C GLU A 93 -21.64 21.29 -22.62
N THR A 94 -21.44 21.70 -21.36
CA THR A 94 -21.11 20.78 -20.27
C THR A 94 -22.32 19.95 -19.83
N GLN A 95 -23.49 20.56 -19.77
CA GLN A 95 -24.76 19.92 -19.45
C GLN A 95 -25.17 18.96 -20.57
N LYS A 96 -24.99 19.33 -21.85
CA LYS A 96 -25.22 18.42 -22.99
C LYS A 96 -24.35 17.18 -22.90
N ARG A 97 -23.04 17.33 -22.60
CA ARG A 97 -22.12 16.20 -22.41
C ARG A 97 -22.56 15.25 -21.30
N GLU A 98 -23.03 15.78 -20.18
CA GLU A 98 -23.51 14.97 -19.06
C GLU A 98 -24.80 14.21 -19.40
N VAL A 99 -25.73 14.83 -20.14
CA VAL A 99 -26.92 14.15 -20.66
C VAL A 99 -26.52 13.01 -21.61
N THR A 100 -25.60 13.27 -22.54
CA THR A 100 -25.08 12.24 -23.45
C THR A 100 -24.39 11.11 -22.70
N ARG A 101 -23.60 11.43 -21.66
CA ARG A 101 -22.94 10.45 -20.79
C ARG A 101 -23.94 9.52 -20.12
N LYS A 102 -24.99 10.06 -19.47
CA LYS A 102 -26.03 9.25 -18.80
C LYS A 102 -26.79 8.34 -19.77
N LEU A 103 -27.09 8.85 -20.95
CA LEU A 103 -27.78 8.13 -22.00
C LEU A 103 -26.93 6.98 -22.57
N LEU A 104 -25.66 7.24 -22.85
CA LEU A 104 -24.70 6.21 -23.28
C LEU A 104 -24.47 5.17 -22.19
N HIS A 105 -24.41 5.58 -20.93
CA HIS A 105 -24.28 4.68 -19.79
C HIS A 105 -25.46 3.72 -19.69
N LYS A 106 -26.70 4.22 -19.81
CA LYS A 106 -27.91 3.39 -19.85
C LYS A 106 -27.87 2.40 -21.03
N ALA A 107 -27.55 2.88 -22.22
CA ALA A 107 -27.44 2.03 -23.41
C ALA A 107 -26.37 0.94 -23.25
N ARG A 108 -25.20 1.28 -22.68
CA ARG A 108 -24.12 0.34 -22.43
C ARG A 108 -24.51 -0.76 -21.45
N LYS A 109 -25.27 -0.44 -20.39
CA LYS A 109 -25.80 -1.45 -19.46
C LYS A 109 -26.70 -2.45 -20.18
N SER A 110 -27.68 -1.98 -20.94
CA SER A 110 -28.57 -2.86 -21.71
C SER A 110 -27.81 -3.74 -22.71
N LEU A 111 -26.82 -3.17 -23.40
CA LEU A 111 -25.95 -3.92 -24.31
C LEU A 111 -25.10 -4.95 -23.59
N LEU A 112 -24.53 -4.61 -22.42
CA LEU A 112 -23.73 -5.52 -21.62
C LEU A 112 -24.58 -6.68 -21.10
N THR A 113 -25.79 -6.40 -20.63
CA THR A 113 -26.74 -7.44 -20.22
C THR A 113 -26.96 -8.42 -21.36
N TRP A 114 -27.33 -7.94 -22.55
CA TRP A 114 -27.52 -8.78 -23.74
C TRP A 114 -26.25 -9.55 -24.15
N CYS A 115 -25.07 -8.91 -24.06
CA CYS A 115 -23.79 -9.59 -24.30
C CYS A 115 -23.61 -10.80 -23.37
N CYS A 116 -24.00 -10.65 -22.11
CA CYS A 116 -23.85 -11.64 -21.06
C CYS A 116 -24.95 -12.72 -21.04
N THR A 117 -26.20 -12.37 -21.37
CA THR A 117 -27.36 -13.29 -21.32
C THR A 117 -27.59 -14.04 -22.62
N ASP A 118 -27.30 -13.42 -23.77
CA ASP A 118 -27.69 -13.96 -25.08
C ASP A 118 -26.47 -14.29 -25.93
N TYR A 119 -25.64 -13.29 -26.25
CA TYR A 119 -24.55 -13.45 -27.23
C TYR A 119 -23.42 -14.36 -26.73
N GLY A 120 -22.92 -14.12 -25.51
CA GLY A 120 -21.84 -14.89 -24.90
C GLY A 120 -22.17 -16.39 -24.75
N PRO A 121 -23.30 -16.75 -24.15
CA PRO A 121 -23.75 -18.15 -24.04
C PRO A 121 -23.89 -18.84 -25.39
N ARG A 122 -24.50 -18.18 -26.40
CA ARG A 122 -24.63 -18.73 -27.76
C ARG A 122 -23.27 -19.01 -28.42
N TRP A 123 -22.28 -18.14 -28.22
CA TRP A 123 -20.91 -18.39 -28.68
C TRP A 123 -20.27 -19.60 -27.99
N SER A 124 -20.47 -19.74 -26.67
CA SER A 124 -19.87 -20.81 -25.87
C SER A 124 -20.39 -22.21 -26.24
N LEU A 125 -21.67 -22.34 -26.55
CA LEU A 125 -22.31 -23.61 -26.93
C LEU A 125 -21.72 -24.19 -28.24
N GLY A 126 -21.33 -23.33 -29.19
CA GLY A 126 -20.70 -23.73 -30.45
C GLY A 126 -19.30 -24.36 -30.29
N ARG A 127 -18.63 -24.18 -29.14
CA ARG A 127 -17.23 -24.60 -28.91
C ARG A 127 -17.09 -26.03 -28.36
N LYS A 128 -18.11 -26.57 -27.69
CA LYS A 128 -18.05 -27.87 -26.98
C LYS A 128 -17.81 -29.11 -27.86
N LYS A 129 -17.79 -28.99 -29.20
CA LYS A 129 -17.53 -30.11 -30.11
C LYS A 129 -16.04 -30.48 -30.34
N LYS A 130 -15.08 -29.77 -29.75
CA LYS A 130 -13.64 -29.93 -30.09
C LYS A 130 -12.65 -30.17 -28.94
N THR A 131 -13.08 -30.16 -27.68
CA THR A 131 -12.17 -30.27 -26.52
C THR A 131 -12.42 -31.54 -25.73
N THR A 132 -12.16 -32.69 -26.35
CA THR A 132 -12.03 -33.98 -25.65
C THR A 132 -10.71 -34.59 -26.07
N ASN A 133 -9.62 -34.14 -25.45
CA ASN A 133 -8.33 -34.83 -25.30
C ASN A 133 -7.24 -33.78 -25.08
N GLU A 134 -7.03 -33.33 -23.83
CA GLU A 134 -5.73 -32.85 -23.34
C GLU A 134 -5.85 -32.32 -21.90
N SER A 135 -5.72 -33.19 -20.91
CA SER A 135 -5.29 -32.77 -19.55
C SER A 135 -4.74 -33.97 -18.77
N LYS A 136 -3.55 -34.44 -19.15
CA LYS A 136 -2.79 -35.39 -18.31
C LYS A 136 -2.03 -34.62 -17.21
N GLY A 137 -2.74 -34.23 -16.16
CA GLY A 137 -2.18 -33.81 -14.86
C GLY A 137 -2.69 -32.46 -14.32
N GLY A 138 -3.50 -32.48 -13.25
CA GLY A 138 -3.97 -31.29 -12.54
C GLY A 138 -5.25 -30.67 -13.12
N ALA A 139 -5.70 -29.55 -12.52
CA ALA A 139 -6.84 -28.73 -12.98
C ALA A 139 -6.53 -27.89 -14.25
N GLY A 140 -5.40 -28.15 -14.92
CA GLY A 140 -4.84 -27.31 -15.98
C GLY A 140 -3.66 -26.45 -15.50
N ALA A 141 -2.88 -25.91 -16.44
CA ALA A 141 -1.81 -24.98 -16.10
C ALA A 141 -2.40 -23.61 -15.68
N PRO A 142 -1.84 -22.94 -14.67
CA PRO A 142 -2.35 -21.65 -14.24
C PRO A 142 -2.22 -20.60 -15.36
N ASN A 143 -3.33 -19.97 -15.69
CA ASN A 143 -3.41 -18.97 -16.76
C ASN A 143 -3.28 -17.56 -16.17
N TYR A 144 -2.08 -16.99 -16.22
CA TYR A 144 -1.79 -15.60 -15.83
C TYR A 144 -1.89 -14.62 -17.02
N ARG A 145 -2.46 -15.04 -18.15
CA ARG A 145 -2.33 -14.32 -19.42
C ARG A 145 -3.05 -12.98 -19.49
N SER A 146 -3.90 -12.59 -18.54
CA SER A 146 -4.29 -11.17 -18.50
C SER A 146 -4.78 -10.75 -17.13
N ALA A 147 -4.23 -9.68 -16.57
CA ALA A 147 -4.89 -8.79 -15.64
C ALA A 147 -4.46 -7.38 -16.03
N ILE A 148 -4.75 -7.09 -17.30
CA ILE A 148 -4.64 -5.85 -18.07
C ILE A 148 -3.19 -5.36 -18.35
N GLY A 149 -2.70 -5.67 -19.57
CA GLY A 149 -1.29 -5.72 -20.07
C GLY A 149 -0.75 -4.44 -20.77
N PRO A 150 0.51 -4.43 -21.32
CA PRO A 150 1.04 -5.47 -22.21
C PRO A 150 2.51 -5.91 -22.00
N ILE A 151 2.86 -7.15 -22.34
CA ILE A 151 4.25 -7.54 -22.71
C ILE A 151 4.22 -8.52 -23.90
N ALA A 152 4.24 -7.96 -25.11
CA ALA A 152 4.76 -8.49 -26.37
C ALA A 152 4.24 -9.81 -27.02
N GLU A 153 3.56 -10.74 -26.36
CA GLU A 153 3.09 -12.00 -27.02
C GLU A 153 1.78 -12.56 -26.42
N GLN A 154 0.77 -11.72 -26.18
CA GLN A 154 -0.58 -12.23 -25.89
C GLN A 154 -1.30 -12.55 -27.21
N GLU A 155 -1.85 -13.75 -27.29
CA GLU A 155 -2.67 -14.24 -28.42
C GLU A 155 -3.65 -13.18 -28.90
N SER A 156 -3.93 -13.19 -30.21
CA SER A 156 -4.99 -12.38 -30.82
C SER A 156 -6.24 -12.38 -29.94
N ILE A 157 -6.75 -11.17 -29.61
CA ILE A 157 -8.01 -10.99 -28.87
C ILE A 157 -9.01 -12.07 -29.31
N PRO A 158 -9.58 -12.84 -28.37
CA PRO A 158 -10.48 -13.92 -28.73
C PRO A 158 -11.59 -13.40 -29.64
N THR A 159 -11.77 -14.06 -30.79
CA THR A 159 -12.70 -13.60 -31.84
C THR A 159 -14.12 -13.32 -31.34
N TRP A 160 -14.57 -14.05 -30.32
CA TRP A 160 -15.87 -13.86 -29.68
C TRP A 160 -16.05 -12.48 -29.04
N LEU A 161 -14.95 -11.93 -28.50
CA LEU A 161 -14.95 -10.69 -27.74
C LEU A 161 -14.87 -9.46 -28.66
N ASN A 162 -14.42 -9.62 -29.90
CA ASN A 162 -14.28 -8.52 -30.87
C ASN A 162 -15.57 -7.71 -31.03
N THR A 163 -16.71 -8.40 -31.16
CA THR A 163 -18.05 -7.78 -31.25
C THR A 163 -18.37 -7.00 -29.98
N MET A 164 -18.15 -7.59 -28.80
CA MET A 164 -18.41 -6.94 -27.52
C MET A 164 -17.54 -5.69 -27.32
N ARG A 165 -16.25 -5.75 -27.71
CA ARG A 165 -15.33 -4.61 -27.59
C ARG A 165 -15.80 -3.40 -28.38
N CYS A 166 -16.27 -3.62 -29.60
CA CYS A 166 -16.82 -2.54 -30.43
C CYS A 166 -18.15 -2.05 -29.87
N LEU A 167 -19.08 -2.96 -29.56
CA LEU A 167 -20.42 -2.65 -29.11
C LEU A 167 -20.45 -1.91 -27.76
N LEU A 168 -19.55 -2.26 -26.85
CA LEU A 168 -19.44 -1.70 -25.50
C LEU A 168 -18.43 -0.54 -25.40
N PHE A 169 -18.02 0.04 -26.53
CA PHE A 169 -17.11 1.19 -26.59
C PHE A 169 -15.75 0.96 -25.91
N ILE A 170 -15.30 -0.29 -25.85
CA ILE A 170 -13.96 -0.66 -25.34
C ILE A 170 -12.91 -0.45 -26.44
N GLU A 171 -13.28 -0.61 -27.70
CA GLU A 171 -12.37 -0.41 -28.83
C GLU A 171 -12.25 1.08 -29.20
N GLU A 172 -11.11 1.48 -29.77
CA GLU A 172 -10.93 2.85 -30.29
C GLU A 172 -11.74 3.07 -31.57
N ALA A 173 -12.27 4.27 -31.75
CA ALA A 173 -13.16 4.60 -32.86
C ALA A 173 -12.50 4.40 -34.24
N ASN A 174 -11.19 4.64 -34.34
CA ASN A 174 -10.38 4.53 -35.56
C ASN A 174 -9.65 3.18 -35.69
N SER A 175 -9.94 2.20 -34.84
CA SER A 175 -9.24 0.92 -34.90
C SER A 175 -9.68 0.07 -36.10
N GLU A 176 -8.77 -0.77 -36.61
CA GLU A 176 -9.11 -1.71 -37.69
C GLU A 176 -10.25 -2.65 -37.29
N LEU A 177 -10.34 -3.00 -36.00
CA LEU A 177 -11.41 -3.84 -35.49
C LEU A 177 -12.77 -3.15 -35.56
N MET A 178 -12.83 -1.88 -35.18
CA MET A 178 -14.05 -1.07 -35.31
C MET A 178 -14.47 -0.94 -36.77
N GLY A 179 -13.52 -0.67 -37.68
CA GLY A 179 -13.79 -0.63 -39.12
C GLY A 179 -14.36 -1.95 -39.66
N ARG A 180 -13.74 -3.09 -39.31
CA ARG A 180 -14.22 -4.43 -39.68
C ARG A 180 -15.58 -4.77 -39.05
N PHE A 181 -15.87 -4.28 -37.85
CA PHE A 181 -17.17 -4.47 -37.20
C PHE A 181 -18.28 -3.72 -37.96
N LEU A 182 -18.04 -2.47 -38.36
CA LEU A 182 -19.01 -1.63 -39.07
C LEU A 182 -19.23 -2.08 -40.51
N ALA A 183 -18.15 -2.45 -41.23
CA ALA A 183 -18.19 -2.84 -42.62
C ALA A 183 -17.37 -4.12 -42.87
N PRO A 184 -17.93 -5.32 -42.61
CA PRO A 184 -17.21 -6.59 -42.72
C PRO A 184 -16.69 -6.94 -44.12
N SER A 185 -17.13 -6.22 -45.17
CA SER A 185 -16.95 -6.58 -46.59
C SER A 185 -16.43 -5.47 -47.49
N GLN A 186 -16.17 -4.25 -46.99
CA GLN A 186 -15.63 -3.15 -47.80
C GLN A 186 -14.11 -3.01 -47.64
N THR A 187 -13.40 -3.01 -48.76
CA THR A 187 -11.95 -2.73 -48.85
C THR A 187 -11.62 -1.30 -49.28
N THR A 188 -12.61 -0.45 -49.58
CA THR A 188 -12.40 0.95 -49.98
C THR A 188 -13.60 1.78 -49.55
N VAL A 189 -13.36 2.79 -48.71
CA VAL A 189 -14.32 3.83 -48.35
C VAL A 189 -14.37 4.82 -49.51
N GLU A 190 -15.53 4.99 -50.15
CA GLU A 190 -15.78 6.18 -50.98
C GLU A 190 -16.22 7.29 -50.01
N ASP A 191 -15.43 8.36 -49.91
CA ASP A 191 -15.66 9.50 -49.02
C ASP A 191 -17.02 10.16 -49.29
N SER A 192 -18.02 9.82 -48.48
CA SER A 192 -19.29 10.52 -48.42
C SER A 192 -19.35 11.40 -47.17
N LYS A 193 -19.99 12.58 -47.24
CA LYS A 193 -20.17 13.50 -46.09
C LYS A 193 -20.82 12.81 -44.87
N GLY A 194 -21.61 11.75 -45.08
CA GLY A 194 -22.25 11.00 -43.99
C GLY A 194 -21.30 10.12 -43.18
N ASP A 195 -20.14 9.74 -43.73
CA ASP A 195 -19.16 8.87 -43.05
C ASP A 195 -18.35 9.65 -42.00
N MET A 196 -18.02 10.92 -42.29
CA MET A 196 -17.36 11.80 -41.31
C MET A 196 -18.25 12.08 -40.09
N GLU A 197 -19.55 12.31 -40.29
CA GLU A 197 -20.51 12.52 -39.18
C GLU A 197 -20.73 11.24 -38.35
N GLU A 198 -20.61 10.05 -38.94
CA GLU A 198 -20.68 8.78 -38.21
C GLU A 198 -19.43 8.53 -37.36
N GLU A 199 -18.25 8.81 -37.90
CA GLU A 199 -16.98 8.68 -37.17
C GLU A 199 -16.95 9.59 -35.94
N GLU A 200 -17.43 10.84 -36.04
CA GLU A 200 -17.55 11.76 -34.91
C GLU A 200 -18.50 11.25 -33.82
N ARG A 201 -19.62 10.64 -34.21
CA ARG A 201 -20.57 10.04 -33.26
C ARG A 201 -19.96 8.84 -32.53
N ILE A 202 -19.19 8.01 -33.24
CA ILE A 202 -18.49 6.87 -32.65
C ILE A 202 -17.42 7.37 -31.68
N LYS A 203 -16.65 8.40 -32.05
CA LYS A 203 -15.68 9.06 -31.15
C LYS A 203 -16.36 9.55 -29.87
N ALA A 204 -17.55 10.16 -29.97
CA ALA A 204 -18.33 10.57 -28.81
C ALA A 204 -18.81 9.38 -27.95
N CYS A 205 -19.24 8.26 -28.56
CA CYS A 205 -19.56 7.03 -27.82
C CYS A 205 -18.36 6.52 -27.02
N CYS A 206 -17.18 6.40 -27.63
CA CYS A 206 -15.96 5.93 -26.98
C CYS A 206 -15.47 6.90 -25.88
N ALA A 207 -15.62 8.21 -26.08
CA ALA A 207 -15.16 9.21 -25.11
C ALA A 207 -16.07 9.35 -23.89
N TYR A 208 -17.40 9.24 -24.07
CA TYR A 208 -18.38 9.53 -23.01
C TYR A 208 -19.16 8.31 -22.51
N GLY A 209 -19.17 7.21 -23.25
CA GLY A 209 -19.94 6.02 -22.90
C GLY A 209 -19.16 4.96 -22.13
N ALA A 210 -17.83 5.10 -21.99
CA ALA A 210 -16.98 4.03 -21.49
C ALA A 210 -16.77 4.01 -19.96
N ASP A 211 -17.54 4.79 -19.19
CA ASP A 211 -17.57 4.67 -17.71
C ASP A 211 -18.15 3.31 -17.26
N ILE A 212 -17.72 2.83 -16.10
CA ILE A 212 -18.17 1.55 -15.50
C ILE A 212 -18.66 1.81 -14.09
N ASP A 213 -19.75 1.15 -13.67
CA ASP A 213 -20.26 1.19 -12.31
C ASP A 213 -20.49 -0.21 -11.71
N ASP A 214 -20.92 -0.23 -10.44
CA ASP A 214 -21.17 -1.44 -9.67
C ASP A 214 -22.17 -2.40 -10.35
N GLU A 215 -23.22 -1.86 -10.97
CA GLU A 215 -24.25 -2.65 -11.65
C GLU A 215 -23.69 -3.36 -12.88
N MET A 216 -22.85 -2.71 -13.67
CA MET A 216 -22.20 -3.34 -14.83
C MET A 216 -21.30 -4.51 -14.43
N ILE A 217 -20.56 -4.39 -13.33
CA ILE A 217 -19.73 -5.49 -12.79
C ILE A 217 -20.64 -6.66 -12.38
N ARG A 218 -21.71 -6.36 -11.64
CA ARG A 218 -22.69 -7.36 -11.18
C ARG A 218 -23.41 -8.06 -12.33
N VAL A 219 -23.70 -7.38 -13.43
CA VAL A 219 -24.27 -8.01 -14.64
C VAL A 219 -23.35 -9.11 -15.17
N VAL A 220 -22.03 -8.88 -15.21
CA VAL A 220 -21.08 -9.91 -15.67
C VAL A 220 -20.97 -11.05 -14.67
N LEU A 221 -20.96 -10.75 -13.37
CA LEU A 221 -20.89 -11.76 -12.30
C LEU A 221 -22.15 -12.65 -12.23
N ASN A 222 -23.35 -12.09 -12.38
CA ASN A 222 -24.61 -12.83 -12.38
C ASN A 222 -24.80 -13.73 -13.61
N ALA A 223 -24.19 -13.33 -14.72
CA ALA A 223 -24.21 -14.10 -15.97
C ALA A 223 -23.24 -15.29 -15.94
N PHE A 224 -22.28 -15.28 -15.03
CA PHE A 224 -21.44 -16.43 -14.74
C PHE A 224 -22.25 -17.52 -13.99
N SER A 225 -22.03 -18.78 -14.36
CA SER A 225 -22.39 -19.94 -13.55
C SER A 225 -21.55 -21.14 -13.98
N PRO A 226 -21.18 -22.03 -13.05
CA PRO A 226 -20.51 -23.30 -13.38
C PRO A 226 -21.40 -24.29 -14.15
N GLN A 227 -22.71 -24.04 -14.28
CA GLN A 227 -23.65 -24.91 -14.99
C GLN A 227 -23.72 -24.66 -16.50
N VAL A 228 -24.26 -25.62 -17.26
CA VAL A 228 -24.42 -25.54 -18.72
C VAL A 228 -25.46 -24.48 -19.09
N GLY A 229 -25.10 -23.51 -19.96
CA GLY A 229 -26.03 -22.52 -20.51
C GLY A 229 -25.74 -21.06 -20.12
N LYS A 230 -24.76 -20.83 -19.24
CA LYS A 230 -24.29 -19.50 -18.81
C LYS A 230 -22.84 -19.24 -19.23
N LEU A 231 -22.35 -18.02 -18.99
CA LEU A 231 -21.02 -17.59 -19.40
C LEU A 231 -19.92 -18.32 -18.57
N PRO A 232 -18.92 -18.97 -19.20
CA PRO A 232 -17.79 -19.56 -18.48
C PRO A 232 -16.97 -18.52 -17.71
N ALA A 233 -16.39 -18.90 -16.56
CA ALA A 233 -15.57 -18.02 -15.72
C ALA A 233 -14.45 -17.30 -16.51
N GLU A 234 -13.78 -18.00 -17.43
CA GLU A 234 -12.74 -17.42 -18.27
C GLU A 234 -13.27 -16.27 -19.14
N MET A 235 -14.46 -16.43 -19.72
CA MET A 235 -15.07 -15.40 -20.58
C MET A 235 -15.53 -14.20 -19.74
N ALA A 236 -16.14 -14.45 -18.57
CA ALA A 236 -16.54 -13.39 -17.64
C ALA A 236 -15.32 -12.57 -17.18
N LEU A 237 -14.24 -13.25 -16.78
CA LEU A 237 -13.00 -12.63 -16.34
C LEU A 237 -12.32 -11.81 -17.46
N GLN A 238 -12.27 -12.35 -18.68
CA GLN A 238 -11.75 -11.61 -19.84
C GLN A 238 -12.60 -10.37 -20.16
N LEU A 239 -13.92 -10.48 -20.10
CA LEU A 239 -14.81 -9.34 -20.32
C LEU A 239 -14.59 -8.24 -19.27
N LEU A 240 -14.48 -8.60 -17.99
CA LEU A 240 -14.19 -7.65 -16.90
C LEU A 240 -12.83 -6.97 -17.08
N GLU A 241 -11.80 -7.71 -17.46
CA GLU A 241 -10.48 -7.14 -17.75
C GLU A 241 -10.52 -6.10 -18.87
N HIS A 242 -11.23 -6.39 -19.95
CA HIS A 242 -11.35 -5.45 -21.07
C HIS A 242 -12.29 -4.27 -20.76
N LEU A 243 -13.29 -4.47 -19.91
CA LEU A 243 -14.06 -3.36 -19.35
C LEU A 243 -13.13 -2.45 -18.54
N PHE A 244 -12.38 -2.99 -17.58
CA PHE A 244 -11.47 -2.21 -16.75
C PHE A 244 -10.36 -1.54 -17.56
N GLU A 245 -9.86 -2.19 -18.62
CA GLU A 245 -8.90 -1.63 -19.59
C GLU A 245 -9.39 -0.30 -20.15
N SER A 246 -10.69 -0.19 -20.42
CA SER A 246 -11.26 1.06 -20.92
C SER A 246 -11.08 2.21 -19.93
N CYS A 247 -11.03 1.94 -18.62
CA CYS A 247 -10.82 2.91 -17.54
C CYS A 247 -9.36 3.22 -17.20
N GLY A 248 -8.40 2.81 -18.04
CA GLY A 248 -6.99 3.18 -17.87
C GLY A 248 -6.75 4.70 -18.00
N ARG A 249 -5.63 5.17 -17.45
CA ARG A 249 -5.24 6.61 -17.42
C ARG A 249 -5.26 7.31 -18.79
N ALA A 250 -5.02 6.57 -19.86
CA ALA A 250 -4.94 7.11 -21.22
C ALA A 250 -6.32 7.52 -21.81
N ARG A 251 -7.42 7.00 -21.28
CA ARG A 251 -8.75 7.11 -21.91
C ARG A 251 -9.70 8.12 -21.25
N GLY A 252 -9.39 8.61 -20.06
CA GLY A 252 -10.19 9.65 -19.38
C GLY A 252 -11.58 9.21 -18.90
N THR A 253 -11.89 7.92 -18.99
CA THR A 253 -13.14 7.30 -18.50
C THR A 253 -12.98 6.84 -17.05
N ALA A 254 -14.06 6.87 -16.27
CA ALA A 254 -14.00 6.60 -14.84
C ALA A 254 -14.57 5.22 -14.47
N LEU A 255 -13.86 4.51 -13.58
CA LEU A 255 -14.38 3.37 -12.84
C LEU A 255 -15.10 3.90 -11.59
N ARG A 256 -16.43 4.00 -11.65
CA ARG A 256 -17.32 4.57 -10.63
C ARG A 256 -17.89 3.48 -9.73
N VAL A 257 -16.99 2.81 -9.02
CA VAL A 257 -17.36 1.75 -8.09
C VAL A 257 -17.52 2.28 -6.67
N SER A 258 -18.41 1.67 -5.90
CA SER A 258 -18.66 2.05 -4.51
C SER A 258 -18.91 0.88 -3.58
N ASP A 259 -19.29 -0.27 -4.12
CA ASP A 259 -19.65 -1.46 -3.37
C ASP A 259 -18.43 -2.36 -3.10
N PRO A 260 -17.99 -2.52 -1.85
CA PRO A 260 -16.87 -3.40 -1.52
C PRO A 260 -17.18 -4.88 -1.75
N GLU A 261 -18.43 -5.32 -1.62
CA GLU A 261 -18.81 -6.75 -1.73
C GLU A 261 -18.43 -7.33 -3.10
N LEU A 262 -18.47 -6.50 -4.14
CA LEU A 262 -18.03 -6.87 -5.49
C LEU A 262 -16.60 -7.42 -5.52
N VAL A 263 -15.71 -6.99 -4.62
CA VAL A 263 -14.34 -7.52 -4.54
C VAL A 263 -14.36 -9.01 -4.17
N TRP A 264 -15.22 -9.41 -3.23
CA TRP A 264 -15.40 -10.81 -2.84
C TRP A 264 -16.18 -11.58 -3.90
N GLU A 265 -17.22 -10.99 -4.50
CA GLU A 265 -17.97 -11.64 -5.59
C GLU A 265 -17.06 -11.98 -6.79
N LEU A 266 -16.04 -11.15 -7.09
CA LEU A 266 -15.06 -11.48 -8.14
C LEU A 266 -14.32 -12.80 -7.87
N TYR A 267 -14.05 -13.14 -6.60
CA TYR A 267 -13.32 -14.36 -6.24
C TYR A 267 -14.10 -15.64 -6.53
N GLU A 268 -15.42 -15.57 -6.71
CA GLU A 268 -16.24 -16.69 -7.17
C GLU A 268 -15.83 -17.14 -8.59
N LEU A 269 -15.33 -16.23 -9.44
CA LEU A 269 -14.79 -16.57 -10.77
C LEU A 269 -13.53 -17.44 -10.68
N ALA A 270 -12.82 -17.40 -9.56
CA ALA A 270 -11.60 -18.18 -9.36
C ALA A 270 -11.87 -19.58 -8.78
N GLN A 271 -13.07 -19.85 -8.27
CA GLN A 271 -13.40 -21.13 -7.64
C GLN A 271 -13.30 -22.29 -8.65
N TYR A 272 -12.70 -23.40 -8.20
CA TYR A 272 -12.60 -24.64 -8.93
C TYR A 272 -13.35 -25.74 -8.19
N SER A 273 -14.38 -26.29 -8.82
CA SER A 273 -15.12 -27.44 -8.31
C SER A 273 -14.63 -28.72 -9.02
N PRO A 274 -14.00 -29.66 -8.31
CA PRO A 274 -13.59 -30.94 -8.90
C PRO A 274 -14.80 -31.72 -9.45
N PRO A 275 -14.71 -32.31 -10.66
CA PRO A 275 -15.70 -33.26 -11.16
C PRO A 275 -16.00 -34.38 -10.16
N ALA A 276 -17.28 -34.76 -10.01
CA ALA A 276 -17.72 -35.81 -9.08
C ALA A 276 -16.96 -37.14 -9.27
N ASP A 277 -16.62 -37.49 -10.52
CA ASP A 277 -15.83 -38.69 -10.85
C ASP A 277 -14.44 -38.72 -10.21
N LEU A 278 -13.82 -37.55 -9.97
CA LEU A 278 -12.50 -37.44 -9.36
C LEU A 278 -12.52 -37.66 -7.85
N LEU A 279 -13.68 -37.44 -7.22
CA LEU A 279 -13.93 -37.59 -5.79
C LEU A 279 -14.48 -38.99 -5.44
N ALA A 280 -15.17 -39.65 -6.37
CA ALA A 280 -15.78 -40.95 -6.17
C ALA A 280 -14.75 -42.04 -5.77
N GLY A 281 -14.99 -42.71 -4.63
CA GLY A 281 -14.23 -43.89 -4.19
C GLY A 281 -12.81 -43.62 -3.65
N LYS A 282 -12.43 -42.36 -3.39
CA LYS A 282 -11.15 -42.00 -2.78
C LYS A 282 -11.35 -41.53 -1.34
N GLU A 283 -10.62 -42.14 -0.40
CA GLU A 283 -10.48 -41.59 0.95
C GLU A 283 -9.16 -40.83 1.11
N PRO A 284 -9.12 -39.72 1.86
CA PRO A 284 -7.88 -38.99 2.11
C PRO A 284 -6.93 -39.84 2.98
N GLU A 285 -5.68 -40.07 2.57
CA GLU A 285 -4.73 -40.81 3.42
C GLU A 285 -4.24 -40.00 4.63
N SER A 286 -4.26 -38.66 4.56
CA SER A 286 -3.77 -37.76 5.61
C SER A 286 -4.83 -37.58 6.72
N PRO A 287 -4.51 -37.84 8.00
CA PRO A 287 -5.45 -37.65 9.10
C PRO A 287 -5.88 -36.17 9.25
N LYS A 288 -4.97 -35.23 8.99
CA LYS A 288 -5.26 -33.79 8.99
C LYS A 288 -6.25 -33.40 7.89
N LEU A 289 -6.13 -34.01 6.70
CA LEU A 289 -7.06 -33.76 5.60
C LEU A 289 -8.42 -34.42 5.84
N LYS A 290 -8.44 -35.62 6.45
CA LYS A 290 -9.67 -36.28 6.92
C LYS A 290 -10.42 -35.42 7.94
N GLU A 291 -9.71 -34.86 8.93
CA GLU A 291 -10.30 -33.97 9.94
C GLU A 291 -10.83 -32.68 9.32
N LYS A 292 -10.08 -32.05 8.41
CA LYS A 292 -10.54 -30.85 7.69
C LYS A 292 -11.76 -31.11 6.82
N ILE A 293 -11.84 -32.26 6.17
CA ILE A 293 -13.02 -32.68 5.39
C ILE A 293 -14.20 -32.96 6.33
N ALA A 294 -13.97 -33.66 7.45
CA ALA A 294 -15.00 -33.97 8.43
C ALA A 294 -15.53 -32.74 9.19
N ALA A 295 -14.71 -31.70 9.35
CA ALA A 295 -15.09 -30.43 9.98
C ALA A 295 -15.98 -29.54 9.09
N CYS A 296 -16.16 -29.86 7.81
CA CYS A 296 -16.93 -29.05 6.86
C CYS A 296 -18.47 -29.19 6.96
N GLY A 297 -19.03 -29.98 7.89
CA GLY A 297 -20.47 -30.02 8.17
C GLY A 297 -21.35 -30.73 7.12
N ASP A 298 -22.61 -31.00 7.50
CA ASP A 298 -23.56 -31.91 6.83
C ASP A 298 -24.25 -31.33 5.57
N ASP A 299 -23.84 -30.13 5.11
CA ASP A 299 -24.45 -29.41 3.98
C ASP A 299 -23.82 -29.82 2.63
N GLY A 300 -23.78 -31.13 2.32
CA GLY A 300 -23.57 -31.65 0.96
C GLY A 300 -22.25 -31.36 0.22
N ASP A 301 -21.41 -30.42 0.67
CA ASP A 301 -20.16 -29.97 0.03
C ASP A 301 -18.95 -30.40 0.88
N ASN A 302 -18.70 -31.71 0.91
CA ASN A 302 -17.76 -32.40 1.80
C ASN A 302 -16.27 -32.19 1.43
N PHE A 303 -15.88 -31.03 0.90
CA PHE A 303 -14.52 -30.78 0.39
C PHE A 303 -14.09 -29.31 0.53
N PRO A 304 -12.83 -29.02 0.94
CA PRO A 304 -12.32 -27.65 1.04
C PRO A 304 -12.43 -26.89 -0.30
N ARG A 305 -12.92 -25.64 -0.24
CA ARG A 305 -12.98 -24.77 -1.43
C ARG A 305 -11.57 -24.51 -1.96
N ILE A 306 -11.38 -24.70 -3.26
CA ILE A 306 -10.12 -24.46 -3.95
C ILE A 306 -10.31 -23.54 -5.15
N ALA A 307 -9.25 -22.86 -5.54
CA ALA A 307 -9.22 -21.88 -6.61
C ALA A 307 -8.22 -22.26 -7.70
N LEU A 308 -8.48 -21.78 -8.92
CA LEU A 308 -7.48 -21.75 -10.00
C LEU A 308 -6.48 -20.61 -9.73
N PRO A 309 -5.18 -20.89 -9.50
CA PRO A 309 -4.21 -19.86 -9.09
C PRO A 309 -4.12 -18.69 -10.08
N GLY A 310 -4.20 -18.98 -11.38
CA GLY A 310 -4.20 -17.95 -12.42
C GLY A 310 -5.37 -16.98 -12.28
N PHE A 311 -6.59 -17.49 -12.10
CA PHE A 311 -7.78 -16.65 -11.98
C PHE A 311 -7.81 -15.93 -10.64
N TRP A 312 -7.39 -16.58 -9.56
CA TRP A 312 -7.26 -15.98 -8.23
C TRP A 312 -6.45 -14.69 -8.26
N TRP A 313 -5.24 -14.74 -8.86
CA TRP A 313 -4.38 -13.56 -8.94
C TRP A 313 -4.89 -12.52 -9.92
N ARG A 314 -5.54 -12.91 -11.02
CA ARG A 314 -6.15 -11.96 -11.97
C ARG A 314 -7.30 -11.18 -11.33
N VAL A 315 -8.19 -11.87 -10.63
CA VAL A 315 -9.26 -11.28 -9.82
C VAL A 315 -8.68 -10.36 -8.75
N THR A 316 -7.64 -10.80 -8.04
CA THR A 316 -6.95 -9.98 -7.04
C THR A 316 -6.45 -8.65 -7.64
N MET A 317 -5.94 -8.67 -8.87
CA MET A 317 -5.53 -7.45 -9.56
C MET A 317 -6.70 -6.53 -9.92
N LEU A 318 -7.85 -7.08 -10.35
CA LEU A 318 -9.07 -6.29 -10.56
C LEU A 318 -9.57 -5.67 -9.26
N GLY A 319 -9.60 -6.43 -8.15
CA GLY A 319 -9.92 -5.90 -6.83
C GLY A 319 -8.98 -4.77 -6.40
N LEU A 320 -7.69 -4.88 -6.71
CA LEU A 320 -6.71 -3.82 -6.45
C LEU A 320 -6.96 -2.56 -7.30
N VAL A 321 -7.39 -2.70 -8.56
CA VAL A 321 -7.84 -1.56 -9.40
C VAL A 321 -9.06 -0.89 -8.77
N MET A 322 -10.04 -1.66 -8.29
CA MET A 322 -11.22 -1.11 -7.60
C MET A 322 -10.84 -0.34 -6.34
N CYS A 323 -9.88 -0.86 -5.56
CA CYS A 323 -9.35 -0.15 -4.40
C CYS A 323 -8.73 1.20 -4.78
N GLY A 324 -7.96 1.27 -5.86
CA GLY A 324 -7.36 2.52 -6.33
C GLY A 324 -8.36 3.49 -6.96
N ALA A 325 -9.44 2.98 -7.56
CA ALA A 325 -10.51 3.78 -8.13
C ALA A 325 -11.44 4.40 -7.06
N ALA A 326 -11.69 3.67 -5.96
CA ALA A 326 -12.48 4.13 -4.83
C ALA A 326 -11.76 3.89 -3.48
N PRO A 327 -10.67 4.63 -3.18
CA PRO A 327 -9.85 4.37 -1.99
C PRO A 327 -10.62 4.53 -0.67
N THR A 328 -11.57 5.48 -0.61
CA THR A 328 -12.32 5.80 0.61
C THR A 328 -13.53 4.89 0.85
N LYS A 329 -14.01 4.18 -0.18
CA LYS A 329 -15.20 3.31 -0.07
C LYS A 329 -14.81 1.84 -0.07
N ILE A 330 -14.02 1.44 -1.08
CA ILE A 330 -13.60 0.04 -1.26
C ILE A 330 -12.24 -0.18 -0.60
N GLY A 331 -11.28 0.73 -0.86
CA GLY A 331 -9.93 0.59 -0.33
C GLY A 331 -9.87 0.50 1.20
N GLU A 332 -10.71 1.25 1.91
CA GLU A 332 -10.77 1.21 3.37
C GLU A 332 -11.22 -0.14 3.92
N VAL A 333 -12.30 -0.70 3.36
CA VAL A 333 -12.88 -1.98 3.80
C VAL A 333 -11.91 -3.11 3.48
N VAL A 334 -11.43 -3.16 2.23
CA VAL A 334 -10.45 -4.15 1.78
C VAL A 334 -9.15 -4.08 2.59
N TRP A 335 -8.68 -2.89 2.96
CA TRP A 335 -7.50 -2.75 3.79
C TRP A 335 -7.68 -3.43 5.15
N LYS A 336 -8.86 -3.37 5.77
CA LYS A 336 -9.12 -4.00 7.07
C LYS A 336 -9.29 -5.51 6.93
N GLU A 337 -10.11 -5.93 5.98
CA GLU A 337 -10.68 -7.27 5.94
C GLU A 337 -9.96 -8.24 4.99
N HIS A 338 -9.19 -7.74 4.02
CA HIS A 338 -8.57 -8.58 2.98
C HIS A 338 -7.03 -8.53 3.03
N PRO A 339 -6.36 -9.49 3.72
CA PRO A 339 -4.92 -9.42 3.99
C PRO A 339 -4.03 -9.43 2.74
N THR A 340 -4.39 -10.22 1.72
CA THR A 340 -3.64 -10.29 0.47
C THR A 340 -3.70 -8.97 -0.31
N LEU A 341 -4.88 -8.38 -0.51
CA LEU A 341 -5.02 -7.07 -1.16
C LEU A 341 -4.35 -5.96 -0.35
N ARG A 342 -4.48 -5.95 0.98
CA ARG A 342 -3.73 -5.03 1.87
C ARG A 342 -2.22 -5.13 1.61
N ALA A 343 -1.67 -6.34 1.49
CA ALA A 343 -0.24 -6.51 1.19
C ALA A 343 0.14 -5.93 -0.19
N LEU A 344 -0.70 -6.11 -1.22
CA LEU A 344 -0.47 -5.52 -2.54
C LEU A 344 -0.56 -3.98 -2.52
N MET A 345 -1.54 -3.42 -1.80
CA MET A 345 -1.64 -1.97 -1.60
C MET A 345 -0.36 -1.41 -0.96
N LYS A 346 0.18 -2.06 0.08
CA LYS A 346 1.46 -1.69 0.70
C LYS A 346 2.64 -1.75 -0.28
N MET A 347 2.70 -2.75 -1.15
CA MET A 347 3.73 -2.86 -2.19
C MET A 347 3.65 -1.71 -3.20
N VAL A 348 2.44 -1.36 -3.61
CA VAL A 348 2.16 -0.24 -4.53
C VAL A 348 2.52 1.10 -3.89
N ILE A 349 2.08 1.36 -2.65
CA ILE A 349 2.34 2.60 -1.91
C ILE A 349 3.84 2.84 -1.75
N SER A 350 4.58 1.80 -1.40
CA SER A 350 6.04 1.87 -1.22
C SER A 350 6.84 1.77 -2.52
N ALA A 351 6.20 1.47 -3.66
CA ALA A 351 6.86 1.10 -4.92
C ALA A 351 7.92 -0.03 -4.74
N ARG A 352 7.72 -0.90 -3.74
CA ARG A 352 8.59 -2.05 -3.44
C ARG A 352 7.78 -3.33 -3.54
N TYR A 353 7.86 -3.97 -4.70
CA TYR A 353 7.14 -5.20 -5.04
C TYR A 353 7.82 -6.45 -4.48
N ARG A 354 7.85 -6.58 -3.15
CA ARG A 354 8.43 -7.73 -2.44
C ARG A 354 7.51 -8.19 -1.32
N PHE A 355 7.53 -9.50 -1.06
CA PHE A 355 6.79 -10.15 0.03
C PHE A 355 7.75 -10.90 0.95
N PRO A 356 7.68 -10.74 2.29
CA PRO A 356 6.81 -9.82 3.04
C PRO A 356 7.04 -8.33 2.71
N THR A 357 6.06 -7.49 3.05
CA THR A 357 6.07 -6.05 2.73
C THR A 357 7.09 -5.27 3.57
N VAL A 358 7.41 -4.05 3.15
CA VAL A 358 8.51 -3.22 3.70
C VAL A 358 8.34 -2.80 5.16
N ASP A 359 7.11 -2.82 5.65
CA ASP A 359 6.73 -2.44 7.01
C ASP A 359 6.96 -3.56 8.04
N CYS A 360 6.98 -4.82 7.59
CA CYS A 360 7.10 -5.98 8.46
C CYS A 360 8.42 -5.97 9.25
N ASP A 361 8.32 -6.16 10.55
CA ASP A 361 9.43 -6.53 11.41
C ASP A 361 9.79 -8.02 11.26
N ASP A 362 10.82 -8.48 11.96
CA ASP A 362 11.31 -9.84 11.80
C ASP A 362 10.32 -10.89 12.32
N ALA A 363 9.58 -10.58 13.39
CA ALA A 363 8.52 -11.43 13.92
C ALA A 363 7.35 -11.59 12.92
N SER A 364 6.87 -10.48 12.33
CA SER A 364 5.80 -10.52 11.32
C SER A 364 6.23 -11.28 10.07
N LYS A 365 7.49 -11.11 9.64
CA LYS A 365 8.05 -11.89 8.51
C LYS A 365 8.04 -13.38 8.79
N GLU A 366 8.35 -13.79 10.01
CA GLU A 366 8.39 -15.20 10.40
C GLU A 366 6.98 -15.80 10.48
N SER A 367 6.02 -15.08 11.06
CA SER A 367 4.60 -15.48 11.06
C SER A 367 4.04 -15.64 9.64
N MET A 368 4.30 -14.68 8.74
CA MET A 368 3.84 -14.78 7.34
C MET A 368 4.47 -15.97 6.59
N LYS A 369 5.75 -16.27 6.85
CA LYS A 369 6.41 -17.45 6.28
C LYS A 369 5.79 -18.75 6.79
N LEU A 370 5.45 -18.81 8.07
CA LEU A 370 4.81 -19.97 8.68
C LEU A 370 3.43 -20.22 8.04
N HIS A 371 2.56 -19.21 8.02
CA HIS A 371 1.21 -19.36 7.44
C HIS A 371 1.24 -19.73 5.95
N GLU A 372 2.14 -19.14 5.15
CA GLU A 372 2.29 -19.50 3.73
C GLU A 372 2.82 -20.93 3.56
N SER A 373 3.68 -21.42 4.46
CA SER A 373 4.16 -22.80 4.46
C SER A 373 3.04 -23.78 4.78
N GLU A 374 2.22 -23.49 5.78
CA GLU A 374 1.06 -24.30 6.18
C GLU A 374 0.03 -24.36 5.06
N ALA A 375 -0.30 -23.22 4.44
CA ALA A 375 -1.20 -23.17 3.28
C ALA A 375 -0.68 -24.05 2.13
N ARG A 376 0.61 -23.93 1.77
CA ARG A 376 1.23 -24.77 0.73
C ARG A 376 1.24 -26.25 1.07
N GLU A 377 1.43 -26.61 2.33
CA GLU A 377 1.37 -28.00 2.76
C GLU A 377 -0.04 -28.57 2.59
N THR A 378 -1.07 -27.80 2.97
CA THR A 378 -2.47 -28.23 2.78
C THR A 378 -2.85 -28.34 1.30
N GLU A 379 -2.45 -27.37 0.47
CA GLU A 379 -2.62 -27.41 -1.00
C GLU A 379 -1.91 -28.63 -1.61
N THR A 380 -0.75 -29.00 -1.07
CA THR A 380 -0.01 -30.20 -1.48
C THR A 380 -0.80 -31.46 -1.16
N GLN A 381 -1.34 -31.58 0.05
CA GLN A 381 -2.16 -32.74 0.46
C GLN A 381 -3.42 -32.87 -0.41
N ILE A 382 -4.07 -31.73 -0.73
CA ILE A 382 -5.23 -31.69 -1.62
C ILE A 382 -4.85 -32.09 -3.05
N ALA A 383 -3.74 -31.58 -3.58
CA ALA A 383 -3.26 -31.91 -4.92
C ALA A 383 -2.89 -33.40 -5.06
N GLU A 384 -2.27 -33.98 -4.01
CA GLU A 384 -1.99 -35.42 -3.94
C GLU A 384 -3.29 -36.24 -3.98
N PHE A 385 -4.29 -35.85 -3.21
CA PHE A 385 -5.58 -36.54 -3.15
C PHE A 385 -6.34 -36.49 -4.49
N LEU A 386 -6.42 -35.31 -5.11
CA LEU A 386 -7.20 -35.10 -6.32
C LEU A 386 -6.55 -35.72 -7.57
N PHE A 387 -5.24 -35.48 -7.77
CA PHE A 387 -4.61 -35.66 -9.07
C PHE A 387 -3.59 -36.79 -9.15
N LEU A 388 -3.18 -37.39 -8.02
CA LEU A 388 -2.22 -38.49 -8.04
C LEU A 388 -2.92 -39.85 -7.91
N PRO A 389 -2.39 -40.90 -8.57
CA PRO A 389 -2.90 -42.25 -8.39
C PRO A 389 -2.60 -42.74 -6.95
N PRO A 390 -3.46 -43.61 -6.39
CA PRO A 390 -3.23 -44.21 -5.07
C PRO A 390 -1.89 -44.97 -5.04
N LYS A 391 -1.20 -44.96 -3.90
CA LYS A 391 0.04 -45.73 -3.74
C LYS A 391 -0.32 -47.21 -3.81
N ARG A 392 0.29 -47.95 -4.75
CA ARG A 392 0.15 -49.41 -4.78
C ARG A 392 0.73 -49.96 -3.48
N LYS A 393 -0.11 -50.56 -2.63
CA LYS A 393 0.38 -51.40 -1.54
C LYS A 393 1.17 -52.53 -2.19
N LYS A 394 2.42 -52.75 -1.79
CA LYS A 394 3.14 -53.98 -2.17
C LYS A 394 2.33 -55.13 -1.59
N ASP A 395 1.57 -55.81 -2.43
CA ASP A 395 1.05 -57.12 -2.07
C ASP A 395 2.28 -58.00 -1.81
N LEU A 396 2.57 -58.24 -0.52
CA LEU A 396 3.41 -59.35 -0.10
C LEU A 396 2.66 -60.64 -0.40
N LYS A 397 2.45 -60.94 -1.68
CA LYS A 397 2.09 -62.28 -2.10
C LYS A 397 3.35 -63.12 -1.96
N ASN A 398 3.36 -63.91 -0.88
CA ASN A 398 4.23 -65.04 -0.66
C ASN A 398 4.47 -65.82 -1.96
N GLY A 399 5.62 -65.57 -2.59
CA GLY A 399 6.15 -66.40 -3.66
C GLY A 399 6.84 -67.63 -3.09
N GLN A 400 6.11 -68.50 -2.38
CA GLN A 400 6.47 -69.90 -2.36
C GLN A 400 6.03 -70.51 -3.70
N ALA A 401 6.90 -70.50 -4.72
CA ALA A 401 6.90 -71.50 -5.80
C ALA A 401 8.10 -71.37 -6.75
N SER A 402 8.76 -72.52 -6.95
CA SER A 402 9.74 -72.92 -7.97
C SER A 402 11.21 -72.52 -7.76
N GLY A 403 11.99 -73.51 -7.32
CA GLY A 403 13.45 -73.47 -7.26
C GLY A 403 14.10 -73.61 -8.63
N ALA A 404 14.18 -72.52 -9.38
CA ALA A 404 15.16 -72.39 -10.46
C ALA A 404 16.45 -71.77 -9.91
N ARG A 405 17.61 -72.42 -10.13
CA ARG A 405 18.94 -71.85 -9.83
C ARG A 405 19.20 -70.64 -10.73
N VAL A 406 18.68 -69.47 -10.35
CA VAL A 406 18.98 -68.20 -11.03
C VAL A 406 20.38 -67.74 -10.61
N SER A 407 21.23 -67.42 -11.58
CA SER A 407 22.61 -66.99 -11.30
C SER A 407 22.66 -65.71 -10.47
N LYS A 408 23.66 -65.59 -9.58
CA LYS A 408 23.86 -64.41 -8.71
C LYS A 408 23.96 -63.09 -9.50
N ARG A 409 24.46 -63.16 -10.74
CA ARG A 409 24.56 -62.01 -11.66
C ARG A 409 23.20 -61.58 -12.19
N LEU A 410 22.32 -62.52 -12.54
CA LEU A 410 20.96 -62.22 -13.01
C LEU A 410 20.09 -61.61 -11.90
N ARG A 411 20.20 -62.13 -10.66
CA ARG A 411 19.51 -61.57 -9.48
C ARG A 411 19.89 -60.10 -9.24
N LYS A 412 21.19 -59.81 -9.20
CA LYS A 412 21.70 -58.43 -9.04
C LYS A 412 21.24 -57.51 -10.18
N GLN A 413 21.18 -58.02 -11.42
CA GLN A 413 20.67 -57.25 -12.56
C GLN A 413 19.16 -56.99 -12.46
N GLN A 414 18.38 -57.94 -11.96
CA GLN A 414 16.94 -57.79 -11.75
C GLN A 414 16.61 -56.86 -10.59
N GLU A 415 17.30 -56.99 -9.45
CA GLU A 415 17.21 -56.05 -8.33
C GLU A 415 17.59 -54.63 -8.74
N ALA A 416 18.66 -54.47 -9.55
CA ALA A 416 19.04 -53.16 -10.09
C ALA A 416 17.99 -52.59 -11.05
N LYS A 417 17.37 -53.44 -11.88
CA LYS A 417 16.29 -53.03 -12.81
C LYS A 417 15.02 -52.64 -12.07
N GLU A 418 14.64 -53.38 -11.02
CA GLU A 418 13.50 -53.07 -10.15
C GLU A 418 13.74 -51.81 -9.32
N ALA A 419 14.95 -51.63 -8.78
CA ALA A 419 15.36 -50.40 -8.11
C ALA A 419 15.35 -49.19 -9.06
N ALA A 420 15.82 -49.35 -10.30
CA ALA A 420 15.75 -48.32 -11.32
C ALA A 420 14.31 -47.98 -11.73
N ALA A 421 13.44 -48.99 -11.85
CA ALA A 421 12.02 -48.79 -12.14
C ALA A 421 11.28 -48.07 -11.00
N ALA A 422 11.55 -48.44 -9.74
CA ALA A 422 11.01 -47.76 -8.57
C ALA A 422 11.51 -46.30 -8.46
N LEU A 423 12.79 -46.06 -8.77
CA LEU A 423 13.33 -44.70 -8.85
C LEU A 423 12.68 -43.88 -9.99
N ALA A 424 12.43 -44.50 -11.14
CA ALA A 424 11.73 -43.87 -12.25
C ALA A 424 10.27 -43.53 -11.90
N GLU A 425 9.56 -44.44 -11.22
CA GLU A 425 8.18 -44.23 -10.77
C GLU A 425 8.08 -43.12 -9.71
N THR A 426 8.98 -43.11 -8.72
CA THR A 426 9.05 -42.04 -7.71
C THR A 426 9.37 -40.68 -8.35
N ASN A 427 10.28 -40.63 -9.31
CA ASN A 427 10.57 -39.40 -10.06
C ASN A 427 9.38 -38.94 -10.91
N LYS A 428 8.64 -39.86 -11.54
CA LYS A 428 7.41 -39.54 -12.27
C LYS A 428 6.32 -38.99 -11.33
N ARG A 429 6.11 -39.63 -10.17
CA ARG A 429 5.17 -39.17 -9.14
C ARG A 429 5.53 -37.77 -8.63
N LYS A 430 6.82 -37.52 -8.34
CA LYS A 430 7.32 -36.18 -7.95
C LYS A 430 7.05 -35.13 -9.03
N LYS A 431 7.25 -35.45 -10.32
CA LYS A 431 6.94 -34.53 -11.43
C LYS A 431 5.44 -34.21 -11.52
N MET A 432 4.58 -35.22 -11.41
CA MET A 432 3.13 -35.03 -11.43
C MET A 432 2.65 -34.18 -10.24
N LEU A 433 3.19 -34.43 -9.04
CA LEU A 433 2.87 -33.63 -7.86
C LEU A 433 3.24 -32.16 -8.03
N LYS A 434 4.45 -31.86 -8.52
CA LYS A 434 4.87 -30.48 -8.79
C LYS A 434 3.99 -29.76 -9.79
N SER A 435 3.44 -30.48 -10.78
CA SER A 435 2.50 -29.90 -11.75
C SER A 435 1.13 -29.66 -11.10
N ALA A 436 0.63 -30.64 -10.34
CA ALA A 436 -0.65 -30.56 -9.65
C ALA A 436 -0.68 -29.44 -8.58
N GLN A 437 0.41 -29.29 -7.81
CA GLN A 437 0.58 -28.20 -6.83
C GLN A 437 0.48 -26.81 -7.44
N LYS A 438 0.84 -26.64 -8.73
CA LYS A 438 0.73 -25.35 -9.44
C LYS A 438 -0.67 -25.10 -10.01
N SER A 439 -1.53 -26.12 -10.04
CA SER A 439 -2.84 -26.05 -10.68
C SER A 439 -3.97 -25.65 -9.75
N ILE A 440 -3.74 -25.66 -8.42
CA ILE A 440 -4.74 -25.33 -7.40
C ILE A 440 -4.15 -24.43 -6.32
N MET A 441 -5.03 -23.72 -5.63
CA MET A 441 -4.75 -22.88 -4.46
C MET A 441 -5.94 -23.00 -3.49
N LEU A 442 -5.75 -22.75 -2.20
CA LEU A 442 -6.89 -22.60 -1.30
C LEU A 442 -7.74 -21.39 -1.72
N TRP A 443 -9.05 -21.56 -1.78
CA TRP A 443 -9.98 -20.44 -1.93
C TRP A 443 -10.22 -19.89 -0.53
N ASP A 444 -9.52 -18.81 -0.18
CA ASP A 444 -9.60 -18.16 1.13
C ASP A 444 -9.16 -16.69 1.00
N PRO A 445 -10.09 -15.78 0.63
CA PRO A 445 -9.78 -14.36 0.42
C PRO A 445 -9.49 -13.63 1.74
N ASP A 446 -10.13 -14.08 2.82
CA ASP A 446 -10.05 -13.48 4.17
C ASP A 446 -8.89 -14.06 5.00
N GLY A 447 -8.31 -15.17 4.55
CA GLY A 447 -7.17 -15.83 5.17
C GLY A 447 -5.87 -15.03 5.16
N PRO A 448 -4.79 -15.59 5.72
CA PRO A 448 -3.48 -14.95 5.78
C PRO A 448 -2.98 -14.49 4.41
N ALA A 449 -2.27 -13.35 4.38
CA ALA A 449 -1.76 -12.76 3.15
C ALA A 449 -0.90 -13.75 2.35
N ARG A 450 -1.28 -13.99 1.10
CA ARG A 450 -0.61 -14.95 0.22
C ARG A 450 0.56 -14.30 -0.52
N LYS A 451 1.64 -15.07 -0.73
CA LYS A 451 2.80 -14.59 -1.48
C LYS A 451 2.52 -14.58 -3.00
N PRO A 452 2.63 -13.44 -3.70
CA PRO A 452 2.43 -13.40 -5.15
C PRO A 452 3.48 -14.25 -5.89
N PRO A 453 3.07 -15.13 -6.82
CA PRO A 453 3.94 -15.74 -7.82
C PRO A 453 4.66 -14.69 -8.66
N ARG A 454 5.74 -15.10 -9.34
CA ARG A 454 6.51 -14.20 -10.20
C ARG A 454 5.65 -13.59 -11.30
N GLU A 455 4.83 -14.43 -11.93
CA GLU A 455 3.92 -14.07 -13.00
C GLU A 455 2.90 -13.02 -12.52
N SER A 456 2.36 -13.19 -11.31
CA SER A 456 1.43 -12.25 -10.70
C SER A 456 2.08 -10.92 -10.29
N ALA A 457 3.37 -10.92 -9.96
CA ALA A 457 4.11 -9.69 -9.68
C ALA A 457 4.30 -8.82 -10.94
N GLU A 458 4.41 -9.45 -12.11
CA GLU A 458 4.43 -8.74 -13.41
C GLU A 458 3.06 -8.13 -13.72
N LEU A 459 1.96 -8.84 -13.39
CA LEU A 459 0.60 -8.29 -13.50
C LEU A 459 0.42 -7.03 -12.64
N LEU A 460 0.91 -7.05 -11.40
CA LEU A 460 0.85 -5.92 -10.49
C LEU A 460 1.55 -4.67 -11.06
N LEU A 461 2.72 -4.84 -11.69
CA LEU A 461 3.43 -3.75 -12.35
C LEU A 461 2.66 -3.21 -13.57
N SER A 462 2.00 -4.09 -14.33
CA SER A 462 1.18 -3.69 -15.48
C SER A 462 -0.02 -2.84 -15.03
N VAL A 463 -0.72 -3.29 -14.00
CA VAL A 463 -1.85 -2.58 -13.40
C VAL A 463 -1.41 -1.24 -12.83
N GLU A 464 -0.29 -1.20 -12.09
CA GLU A 464 0.26 0.07 -11.61
C GLU A 464 0.59 1.00 -12.77
N LYS A 465 1.19 0.53 -13.86
CA LYS A 465 1.48 1.40 -15.00
C LYS A 465 0.19 1.97 -15.63
N MET A 466 -0.86 1.14 -15.75
CA MET A 466 -2.09 1.48 -16.45
C MET A 466 -3.01 2.42 -15.65
N PHE A 467 -3.15 2.20 -14.35
CA PHE A 467 -4.07 2.93 -13.48
C PHE A 467 -3.33 3.88 -12.52
N GLY A 468 -2.04 3.65 -12.31
CA GLY A 468 -1.17 4.20 -11.27
C GLY A 468 -1.86 4.47 -9.95
N LEU A 469 -2.02 3.35 -9.29
CA LEU A 469 -2.65 3.18 -8.01
C LEU A 469 -1.79 3.81 -6.92
N SER A 470 -0.46 3.85 -7.08
CA SER A 470 0.46 4.52 -6.13
C SER A 470 0.05 5.94 -5.83
N ALA A 471 -0.15 6.77 -6.86
CA ALA A 471 -0.57 8.15 -6.72
C ALA A 471 -1.95 8.29 -6.06
N SER A 472 -2.87 7.33 -6.32
CA SER A 472 -4.19 7.32 -5.69
C SER A 472 -4.09 7.02 -4.19
N PHE A 473 -3.37 5.97 -3.81
CA PHE A 473 -3.21 5.58 -2.41
C PHE A 473 -2.36 6.57 -1.61
N GLN A 474 -1.27 7.08 -2.19
CA GLN A 474 -0.36 8.01 -1.51
C GLN A 474 -1.01 9.36 -1.22
N ARG A 475 -1.96 9.81 -2.04
CA ARG A 475 -2.71 11.08 -1.84
C ARG A 475 -3.99 10.92 -1.02
N CYS A 476 -4.45 9.69 -0.80
CA CYS A 476 -5.66 9.45 -0.03
C CYS A 476 -5.43 9.80 1.45
N THR A 477 -6.33 10.60 2.02
CA THR A 477 -6.29 11.03 3.43
C THR A 477 -7.43 10.45 4.27
N GLY A 478 -8.33 9.65 3.68
CA GLY A 478 -9.49 9.08 4.35
C GLY A 478 -9.83 7.68 3.83
N PRO A 479 -9.12 6.62 4.25
CA PRO A 479 -8.05 6.59 5.25
C PRO A 479 -6.66 6.94 4.67
N ASP A 480 -5.72 7.35 5.53
CA ASP A 480 -4.34 7.66 5.12
C ASP A 480 -3.51 6.38 4.94
N PHE A 481 -3.61 5.76 3.76
CA PHE A 481 -2.92 4.50 3.46
C PHE A 481 -1.39 4.62 3.55
N LEU A 482 -0.84 5.81 3.32
CA LEU A 482 0.60 6.03 3.45
C LEU A 482 1.02 5.88 4.91
N LEU A 483 0.34 6.55 5.83
CA LEU A 483 0.61 6.42 7.27
C LEU A 483 0.34 5.01 7.77
N LEU A 484 -0.77 4.39 7.33
CA LEU A 484 -1.07 3.01 7.67
C LEU A 484 0.00 2.01 7.15
N THR A 485 0.70 2.36 6.06
CA THR A 485 1.82 1.57 5.54
C THR A 485 3.11 1.80 6.34
N ILE A 486 3.35 3.02 6.85
CA ILE A 486 4.46 3.28 7.77
C ILE A 486 4.26 2.48 9.08
N GLY A 487 3.01 2.34 9.52
CA GLY A 487 2.63 1.62 10.71
C GLY A 487 2.79 2.47 11.97
N GLU A 488 3.21 1.87 13.08
CA GLU A 488 3.46 2.59 14.31
C GLU A 488 4.53 3.68 14.11
N THR A 489 4.34 4.86 14.70
CA THR A 489 5.25 6.01 14.54
C THR A 489 6.54 5.90 15.36
N THR A 490 7.02 4.67 15.59
CA THR A 490 8.23 4.37 16.34
C THR A 490 9.47 4.64 15.48
N ARG A 491 10.60 4.90 16.14
CA ARG A 491 11.91 5.11 15.48
C ARG A 491 12.24 3.99 14.50
N GLY A 492 12.04 2.74 14.90
CA GLY A 492 12.36 1.57 14.07
C GLY A 492 11.49 1.46 12.82
N ALA A 493 10.20 1.78 12.90
CA ALA A 493 9.30 1.74 11.75
C ALA A 493 9.66 2.82 10.70
N ILE A 494 9.91 4.05 11.17
CA ILE A 494 10.30 5.17 10.31
C ILE A 494 11.67 4.92 9.66
N GLU A 495 12.63 4.35 10.40
CA GLU A 495 13.95 3.99 9.86
C GLU A 495 13.86 2.93 8.74
N ARG A 496 12.95 1.95 8.86
CA ARG A 496 12.65 0.99 7.78
C ARG A 496 12.01 1.68 6.58
N ALA A 497 11.22 2.74 6.81
CA ALA A 497 10.50 3.44 5.75
C ALA A 497 11.37 4.35 4.88
N TYR A 498 12.52 4.85 5.37
CA TYR A 498 13.35 5.84 4.67
C TYR A 498 13.61 5.54 3.19
N ALA A 499 13.97 4.29 2.87
CA ALA A 499 14.40 3.91 1.53
C ALA A 499 13.29 3.99 0.47
N TRP A 500 12.02 4.03 0.89
CA TRP A 500 10.88 4.17 0.00
C TRP A 500 10.09 5.46 0.25
N LEU A 501 10.13 6.01 1.47
CA LEU A 501 9.42 7.24 1.83
C LEU A 501 10.07 8.50 1.23
N ILE A 502 11.40 8.56 1.12
CA ILE A 502 12.11 9.73 0.58
C ILE A 502 11.71 10.02 -0.89
N PRO A 503 11.70 9.02 -1.81
CA PRO A 503 11.19 9.24 -3.16
C PRO A 503 9.74 9.75 -3.18
N VAL A 504 8.85 9.17 -2.37
CA VAL A 504 7.43 9.59 -2.30
C VAL A 504 7.29 11.05 -1.89
N ILE A 505 7.98 11.46 -0.82
CA ILE A 505 7.94 12.86 -0.36
C ILE A 505 8.61 13.81 -1.36
N SER A 506 9.62 13.33 -2.11
CA SER A 506 10.27 14.13 -3.14
C SER A 506 9.33 14.40 -4.33
N GLU A 507 8.50 13.42 -4.70
CA GLU A 507 7.50 13.56 -5.76
C GLU A 507 6.24 14.31 -5.30
N LEU A 508 5.88 14.16 -4.01
CA LEU A 508 4.68 14.74 -3.40
C LEU A 508 5.04 15.49 -2.10
N PRO A 509 5.57 16.74 -2.16
CA PRO A 509 5.97 17.48 -0.97
C PRO A 509 4.81 17.80 -0.01
N GLU A 510 3.57 17.86 -0.51
CA GLU A 510 2.35 18.05 0.28
C GLU A 510 2.10 16.93 1.30
N VAL A 511 2.76 15.79 1.14
CA VAL A 511 2.69 14.67 2.08
C VAL A 511 3.34 15.01 3.42
N ILE A 512 4.33 15.91 3.44
CA ILE A 512 5.10 16.23 4.67
C ILE A 512 4.19 16.69 5.79
N SER A 513 3.20 17.54 5.48
CA SER A 513 2.27 18.07 6.48
C SER A 513 1.31 17.03 7.07
N ARG A 514 1.27 15.82 6.49
CA ARG A 514 0.48 14.69 7.00
C ARG A 514 1.33 13.72 7.82
N LEU A 515 2.65 13.80 7.74
CA LEU A 515 3.52 12.89 8.48
C LEU A 515 3.46 13.20 9.98
N PRO A 516 3.57 12.19 10.83
CA PRO A 516 3.83 12.40 12.25
C PRO A 516 5.05 13.31 12.45
N SER A 517 4.98 14.17 13.44
CA SER A 517 6.10 15.08 13.78
C SER A 517 7.39 14.31 14.00
N SER A 518 7.30 13.11 14.61
CA SER A 518 8.42 12.20 14.84
C SER A 518 9.10 11.74 13.54
N ALA A 519 8.33 11.44 12.49
CA ALA A 519 8.86 11.04 11.19
C ALA A 519 9.60 12.18 10.51
N SER A 520 9.07 13.40 10.61
CA SER A 520 9.72 14.60 10.06
C SER A 520 11.02 14.91 10.80
N CYS A 521 11.02 14.83 12.14
CA CYS A 521 12.24 14.98 12.94
C CYS A 521 13.31 13.96 12.53
N PHE A 522 12.94 12.69 12.36
CA PHE A 522 13.87 11.63 11.96
C PHE A 522 14.50 11.84 10.59
N LEU A 523 13.68 12.20 9.59
CA LEU A 523 14.15 12.51 8.24
C LEU A 523 15.09 13.72 8.26
N LEU A 524 14.76 14.75 9.04
CA LEU A 524 15.56 15.97 9.16
C LEU A 524 16.90 15.72 9.89
N LEU A 525 16.89 14.98 11.01
CA LEU A 525 18.10 14.54 11.71
C LEU A 525 19.05 13.79 10.78
N ARG A 526 18.51 12.93 9.91
CA ARG A 526 19.29 12.20 8.90
C ARG A 526 19.83 13.11 7.80
N ALA A 527 19.08 14.14 7.41
CA ALA A 527 19.53 15.16 6.47
C ALA A 527 20.72 15.95 7.04
N TYR A 528 20.72 16.21 8.35
CA TYR A 528 21.71 17.04 9.03
C TYR A 528 22.96 16.26 9.47
N GLY A 529 22.83 14.95 9.75
CA GLY A 529 23.91 14.11 10.25
C GLY A 529 24.71 13.33 9.19
N SER A 530 24.43 13.49 7.89
CA SER A 530 25.17 12.78 6.83
C SER A 530 26.13 13.69 6.05
N ASP A 531 27.42 13.57 6.35
CA ASP A 531 28.52 14.12 5.53
C ASP A 531 28.82 13.24 4.29
N SER A 532 28.19 12.06 4.17
CA SER A 532 28.36 11.17 3.01
C SER A 532 27.50 11.60 1.81
N GLY A 533 28.14 11.73 0.65
CA GLY A 533 27.64 12.40 -0.56
C GLY A 533 26.40 11.83 -1.28
N ASP A 534 25.71 10.83 -0.73
CA ASP A 534 24.70 10.05 -1.47
C ASP A 534 23.24 10.52 -1.33
N LYS A 535 22.97 11.73 -0.80
CA LYS A 535 21.57 12.14 -0.51
C LYS A 535 21.23 13.58 -0.88
N THR A 536 21.52 13.97 -2.11
CA THR A 536 21.09 15.25 -2.70
C THR A 536 19.58 15.47 -2.53
N GLN A 537 18.76 14.42 -2.70
CA GLN A 537 17.31 14.49 -2.50
C GLN A 537 16.90 14.85 -1.06
N LEU A 538 17.50 14.23 -0.05
CA LEU A 538 17.16 14.51 1.35
C LEU A 538 17.59 15.93 1.78
N LYS A 539 18.67 16.46 1.19
CA LYS A 539 19.09 17.85 1.39
C LYS A 539 18.06 18.83 0.81
N LEU A 540 17.48 18.54 -0.36
CA LEU A 540 16.41 19.36 -0.95
C LEU A 540 15.14 19.35 -0.08
N LEU A 541 14.86 18.22 0.57
CA LEU A 541 13.70 18.10 1.49
C LEU A 541 13.94 18.74 2.86
N SER A 542 15.15 19.22 3.17
CA SER A 542 15.46 19.74 4.51
C SER A 542 14.62 20.98 4.87
N ALA A 543 14.40 21.90 3.93
CA ALA A 543 13.60 23.09 4.14
C ALA A 543 12.12 22.80 4.46
N PRO A 544 11.37 22.02 3.65
CA PRO A 544 9.98 21.71 3.97
C PRO A 544 9.84 20.84 5.23
N LEU A 545 10.76 19.89 5.46
CA LEU A 545 10.79 19.11 6.72
C LEU A 545 11.02 20.02 7.94
N LEU A 546 11.94 20.97 7.84
CA LEU A 546 12.21 21.94 8.90
C LEU A 546 10.99 22.82 9.17
N SER A 547 10.28 23.28 8.13
CA SER A 547 9.04 24.04 8.29
C SER A 547 8.00 23.25 9.09
N HIS A 548 7.82 21.97 8.75
CA HIS A 548 6.89 21.11 9.45
C HIS A 548 7.30 20.88 10.92
N VAL A 549 8.58 20.56 11.17
CA VAL A 549 9.11 20.39 12.55
C VAL A 549 8.97 21.68 13.36
N LYS A 550 9.25 22.84 12.77
CA LYS A 550 9.07 24.15 13.40
C LYS A 550 7.61 24.38 13.80
N GLU A 551 6.67 24.07 12.93
CA GLU A 551 5.24 24.21 13.21
C GLU A 551 4.75 23.20 14.27
N SER A 552 5.26 21.95 14.26
CA SER A 552 4.99 20.96 15.31
C SER A 552 5.51 21.42 16.67
N LEU A 553 6.76 21.88 16.73
CA LEU A 553 7.36 22.38 17.98
C LEU A 553 6.71 23.68 18.45
N ARG A 554 6.03 24.44 17.60
CA ARG A 554 5.31 25.67 18.00
C ARG A 554 3.87 25.43 18.44
N GLY A 555 3.38 24.19 18.42
CA GLY A 555 2.04 23.83 18.89
C GLY A 555 0.95 23.78 17.80
N ARG A 556 1.27 24.05 16.52
CA ARG A 556 0.27 24.12 15.44
C ARG A 556 -0.57 22.84 15.27
N TYR A 557 0.03 21.68 15.56
CA TYR A 557 -0.58 20.36 15.41
C TYR A 557 -1.08 19.76 16.74
N GLY A 558 -1.08 20.55 17.82
CA GLY A 558 -1.50 20.15 19.15
C GLY A 558 -0.36 19.66 20.05
N GLU A 559 -0.72 19.44 21.32
CA GLU A 559 0.22 19.16 22.41
C GLU A 559 0.95 17.83 22.24
N GLU A 560 0.24 16.77 21.90
CA GLU A 560 0.79 15.43 21.72
C GLU A 560 1.88 15.36 20.64
N ASP A 561 1.66 16.01 19.49
CA ASP A 561 2.65 16.05 18.41
C ASP A 561 3.85 16.93 18.76
N CYS A 562 3.63 18.00 19.52
CA CYS A 562 4.70 18.83 20.06
C CYS A 562 5.59 18.03 21.04
N ILE A 563 4.98 17.32 22.00
CA ILE A 563 5.68 16.46 22.96
C ILE A 563 6.47 15.38 22.21
N ARG A 564 5.84 14.65 21.27
CA ARG A 564 6.54 13.61 20.48
C ARG A 564 7.73 14.14 19.69
N ALA A 565 7.58 15.30 19.05
CA ALA A 565 8.67 15.93 18.30
C ALA A 565 9.82 16.32 19.23
N PHE A 566 9.49 16.94 20.35
CA PHE A 566 10.45 17.44 21.33
C PHE A 566 11.20 16.30 22.02
N GLU A 567 10.49 15.31 22.55
CA GLU A 567 11.06 14.12 23.20
C GLU A 567 12.07 13.40 22.30
N LEU A 568 11.72 13.21 21.03
CA LEU A 568 12.60 12.56 20.07
C LEU A 568 13.90 13.34 19.85
N LEU A 569 13.81 14.66 19.63
CA LEU A 569 14.98 15.51 19.44
C LEU A 569 15.83 15.58 20.72
N MET A 570 15.19 15.69 21.89
CA MET A 570 15.87 15.76 23.19
C MET A 570 16.54 14.44 23.57
N SER A 571 15.95 13.30 23.20
CA SER A 571 16.58 11.99 23.33
C SER A 571 17.90 11.90 22.54
N ASP A 572 17.93 12.46 21.31
CA ASP A 572 19.15 12.51 20.51
C ASP A 572 20.15 13.58 21.03
N VAL A 573 19.69 14.68 21.65
CA VAL A 573 20.55 15.64 22.39
C VAL A 573 21.22 14.97 23.60
N ALA A 574 20.54 14.06 24.28
CA ALA A 574 21.05 13.30 25.42
C ALA A 574 21.74 11.97 25.04
N SER A 575 21.97 11.73 23.74
CA SER A 575 22.57 10.48 23.24
C SER A 575 24.07 10.39 23.55
N HIS A 576 24.59 9.19 23.78
CA HIS A 576 26.04 8.97 23.90
C HIS A 576 26.80 9.26 22.60
N ASN A 577 26.14 9.20 21.44
CA ASN A 577 26.76 9.47 20.14
C ASN A 577 26.85 10.99 19.86
N ALA A 578 28.08 11.50 19.70
CA ALA A 578 28.34 12.93 19.51
C ALA A 578 27.71 13.52 18.24
N ASP A 579 27.61 12.75 17.15
CA ASP A 579 27.06 13.24 15.88
C ASP A 579 25.54 13.36 15.92
N ARG A 580 24.87 12.45 16.65
CA ARG A 580 23.44 12.59 16.97
C ARG A 580 23.17 13.86 17.76
N ARG A 581 23.97 14.10 18.81
CA ARG A 581 23.84 15.32 19.64
C ARG A 581 24.02 16.60 18.82
N LYS A 582 25.06 16.67 17.98
CA LYS A 582 25.30 17.82 17.09
C LYS A 582 24.14 18.06 16.12
N SER A 583 23.66 16.99 15.49
CA SER A 583 22.56 17.07 14.52
C SER A 583 21.27 17.56 15.17
N ALA A 584 20.90 16.99 16.33
CA ALA A 584 19.70 17.37 17.06
C ALA A 584 19.73 18.83 17.53
N ARG A 585 20.87 19.30 18.07
CA ARG A 585 21.03 20.71 18.43
C ARG A 585 20.87 21.64 17.24
N ARG A 586 21.41 21.28 16.08
CA ARG A 586 21.28 22.08 14.86
C ARG A 586 19.83 22.15 14.39
N VAL A 587 19.10 21.03 14.42
CA VAL A 587 17.66 21.00 14.11
C VAL A 587 16.87 21.91 15.04
N LEU A 588 17.10 21.83 16.35
CA LEU A 588 16.42 22.67 17.35
C LEU A 588 16.79 24.15 17.19
N GLN A 589 18.05 24.47 16.89
CA GLN A 589 18.48 25.84 16.59
C GLN A 589 17.79 26.41 15.36
N ASP A 590 17.66 25.63 14.29
CA ASP A 590 17.01 26.10 13.06
C ASP A 590 15.48 26.19 13.21
N ALA A 591 14.87 25.32 14.03
CA ALA A 591 13.42 25.28 14.22
C ALA A 591 12.90 26.36 15.19
N ILE A 592 13.54 26.51 16.35
CA ILE A 592 13.07 27.38 17.44
C ILE A 592 14.16 28.32 17.99
N GLY A 593 15.33 28.41 17.36
CA GLY A 593 16.38 29.37 17.75
C GLY A 593 16.00 30.83 17.48
N THR A 594 15.10 31.09 16.52
CA THR A 594 14.52 32.42 16.29
C THR A 594 12.99 32.32 16.35
N ILE A 595 12.39 32.99 17.34
CA ILE A 595 10.94 33.09 17.48
C ILE A 595 10.54 34.55 17.24
N GLU A 596 9.91 34.81 16.09
CA GLU A 596 9.40 36.12 15.70
C GLU A 596 8.29 36.54 16.67
N GLY A 597 8.49 37.66 17.37
CA GLY A 597 7.60 38.15 18.44
C GLY A 597 8.35 38.70 19.65
N SER A 598 9.60 38.29 19.87
CA SER A 598 10.47 38.90 20.87
C SER A 598 11.16 40.13 20.29
N LYS A 599 10.57 41.32 20.51
CA LYS A 599 11.19 42.60 20.12
C LYS A 599 12.46 42.92 20.92
N ASP A 600 12.75 42.16 21.98
CA ASP A 600 13.86 42.39 22.92
C ASP A 600 14.85 41.21 23.01
N ALA A 601 14.70 40.15 22.21
CA ALA A 601 15.65 39.04 22.24
C ALA A 601 16.97 39.44 21.57
N PRO A 602 18.13 39.34 22.26
CA PRO A 602 19.42 39.51 21.62
C PRO A 602 19.53 38.54 20.44
N SER A 603 20.22 38.95 19.37
CA SER A 603 20.49 38.17 18.15
C SER A 603 21.26 36.84 18.36
N SER A 604 21.39 36.42 19.62
CA SER A 604 22.13 35.28 20.17
C SER A 604 21.23 34.35 21.01
N SER A 605 19.90 34.41 20.90
CA SER A 605 19.01 33.53 21.67
C SER A 605 19.23 32.05 21.32
N SER A 606 19.77 31.30 22.28
CA SER A 606 19.90 29.85 22.21
C SER A 606 18.51 29.23 22.17
N TRP A 607 18.28 28.26 21.27
CA TRP A 607 17.03 27.48 21.23
C TRP A 607 16.64 26.92 22.59
N MET A 608 17.63 26.63 23.45
CA MET A 608 17.44 26.06 24.78
C MET A 608 16.64 26.97 25.71
N LEU A 609 16.68 28.30 25.51
CA LEU A 609 15.89 29.25 26.30
C LEU A 609 14.50 29.47 25.66
N ASN A 610 14.42 29.37 24.35
CA ASN A 610 13.20 29.65 23.59
C ASN A 610 12.11 28.58 23.75
N VAL A 611 12.42 27.38 24.25
CA VAL A 611 11.40 26.34 24.52
C VAL A 611 10.37 26.82 25.55
N ILE A 612 10.76 27.67 26.50
CA ILE A 612 9.84 28.23 27.50
C ILE A 612 8.78 29.14 26.84
N LEU A 613 9.12 29.71 25.67
CA LEU A 613 8.26 30.61 24.89
C LEU A 613 7.30 29.87 23.93
N VAL A 614 7.41 28.55 23.83
CA VAL A 614 6.54 27.71 23.00
C VAL A 614 5.18 27.52 23.68
N GLU A 615 4.11 27.39 22.89
CA GLU A 615 2.72 27.27 23.36
C GLU A 615 2.51 26.20 24.44
N HIS A 616 3.10 25.00 24.28
CA HIS A 616 2.96 23.88 25.22
C HIS A 616 4.17 23.72 26.18
N SER A 617 4.86 24.81 26.52
CA SER A 617 6.11 24.78 27.30
C SER A 617 6.02 24.06 28.65
N LYS A 618 4.86 24.11 29.33
CA LYS A 618 4.62 23.42 30.62
C LYS A 618 4.82 21.91 30.50
N SER A 619 4.30 21.31 29.43
CA SER A 619 4.35 19.87 29.20
C SER A 619 5.73 19.41 28.75
N LEU A 620 6.54 20.32 28.20
CA LEU A 620 7.91 20.05 27.75
C LEU A 620 8.96 20.21 28.87
N ALA A 621 8.69 21.04 29.88
CA ALA A 621 9.67 21.47 30.87
C ALA A 621 10.36 20.29 31.59
N GLN A 622 9.58 19.30 32.04
CA GLN A 622 10.14 18.16 32.76
C GLN A 622 11.03 17.28 31.88
N SER A 623 10.63 17.10 30.61
CA SER A 623 11.46 16.42 29.62
C SER A 623 12.76 17.17 29.35
N ALA A 624 12.67 18.49 29.19
CA ALA A 624 13.82 19.36 28.96
C ALA A 624 14.83 19.25 30.10
N ILE A 625 14.37 19.34 31.36
CA ILE A 625 15.22 19.21 32.56
C ILE A 625 15.95 17.86 32.56
N ASN A 626 15.21 16.76 32.38
CA ASN A 626 15.79 15.40 32.40
C ASN A 626 16.84 15.20 31.29
N HIS A 627 16.51 15.57 30.06
CA HIS A 627 17.39 15.36 28.90
C HIS A 627 18.60 16.31 28.90
N LEU A 628 18.43 17.59 29.26
CA LEU A 628 19.53 18.54 29.36
C LEU A 628 20.48 18.21 30.50
N SER A 629 19.96 17.80 31.66
CA SER A 629 20.79 17.33 32.78
C SER A 629 21.67 16.15 32.36
N LYS A 630 21.10 15.21 31.59
CA LYS A 630 21.86 14.11 31.00
C LYS A 630 22.85 14.59 29.94
N ALA A 631 22.46 15.49 29.05
CA ALA A 631 23.35 16.03 28.01
C ALA A 631 24.56 16.81 28.59
N ALA A 632 24.39 17.50 29.73
CA ALA A 632 25.45 18.20 30.45
C ALA A 632 26.60 17.26 30.88
N THR A 633 26.31 15.97 31.09
CA THR A 633 27.33 14.95 31.39
C THR A 633 28.21 14.60 30.19
N PHE A 634 27.88 15.01 28.97
CA PHE A 634 28.65 14.70 27.75
C PHE A 634 29.25 15.93 27.06
N GLU A 635 28.64 17.11 27.20
CA GLU A 635 29.05 18.31 26.47
C GLU A 635 30.23 19.06 27.12
N ARG A 636 30.77 20.05 26.41
CA ARG A 636 31.92 20.89 26.85
C ARG A 636 31.85 22.29 26.22
N GLY A 637 32.65 23.21 26.75
CA GLY A 637 32.82 24.56 26.20
C GLY A 637 31.51 25.35 26.11
N LYS A 638 31.30 26.08 24.99
CA LYS A 638 30.12 26.94 24.80
C LYS A 638 28.80 26.17 24.93
N VAL A 639 28.72 24.92 24.46
CA VAL A 639 27.46 24.15 24.55
C VAL A 639 27.10 23.84 26.00
N LEU A 640 28.10 23.44 26.80
CA LEU A 640 27.91 23.17 28.23
C LEU A 640 27.40 24.42 28.97
N LYS A 641 28.03 25.58 28.71
CA LYS A 641 27.58 26.87 29.25
C LYS A 641 26.09 27.10 29.00
N HIS A 642 25.64 26.99 27.74
CA HIS A 642 24.22 27.25 27.41
C HIS A 642 23.27 26.23 28.06
N ILE A 643 23.71 24.97 28.22
CA ILE A 643 22.91 23.95 28.92
C ILE A 643 22.72 24.34 30.39
N VAL A 644 23.78 24.75 31.09
CA VAL A 644 23.70 25.13 32.51
C VAL A 644 22.80 26.35 32.71
N LEU A 645 22.96 27.38 31.86
CA LEU A 645 22.10 28.56 31.89
C LEU A 645 20.63 28.20 31.64
N ALA A 646 20.37 27.34 30.66
CA ALA A 646 19.01 26.91 30.37
C ALA A 646 18.40 26.08 31.52
N LEU A 647 19.16 25.17 32.14
CA LEU A 647 18.71 24.37 33.28
C LEU A 647 18.25 25.23 34.46
N ARG A 648 18.92 26.35 34.72
CA ARG A 648 18.49 27.34 35.72
C ARG A 648 17.10 27.87 35.39
N GLU A 649 16.92 28.36 34.16
CA GLU A 649 15.63 28.93 33.72
C GLU A 649 14.51 27.90 33.72
N TYR A 650 14.75 26.66 33.28
CA TYR A 650 13.74 25.61 33.33
C TYR A 650 13.34 25.23 34.76
N LEU A 651 14.29 25.16 35.69
CA LEU A 651 13.98 24.82 37.08
C LEU A 651 13.25 25.95 37.82
N ASN A 652 13.52 27.21 37.45
CA ASN A 652 12.74 28.36 37.90
C ASN A 652 11.32 28.34 37.32
N PHE A 653 11.21 28.15 36.01
CA PHE A 653 9.92 28.04 35.32
C PHE A 653 9.05 26.91 35.89
N ALA A 654 9.66 25.74 36.16
CA ALA A 654 8.98 24.62 36.81
C ALA A 654 8.59 24.93 38.26
N ALA A 655 9.27 25.86 38.94
CA ALA A 655 8.87 26.37 40.25
C ALA A 655 7.61 27.20 40.18
N GLU A 656 7.61 28.18 39.30
CA GLU A 656 6.51 29.13 39.12
C GLU A 656 5.23 28.41 38.69
N HIS A 657 5.36 27.29 37.97
CA HIS A 657 4.25 26.53 37.41
C HIS A 657 3.89 25.26 38.17
N ASN A 658 4.45 25.02 39.37
CA ASN A 658 4.20 23.84 40.20
C ASN A 658 4.41 22.49 39.47
N ILE A 659 5.42 22.40 38.62
CA ILE A 659 5.79 21.17 37.93
C ILE A 659 6.68 20.33 38.85
N GLU A 660 6.45 19.02 38.89
CA GLU A 660 7.19 18.08 39.74
C GLU A 660 8.69 18.07 39.38
N ARG A 661 9.53 18.45 40.34
CA ARG A 661 11.00 18.53 40.19
C ARG A 661 11.68 17.50 41.07
N LYS A 662 12.69 16.82 40.53
CA LYS A 662 13.50 15.84 41.29
C LYS A 662 14.48 16.49 42.26
N GLU A 663 15.05 17.62 41.87
CA GLU A 663 16.09 18.32 42.62
C GLU A 663 16.06 19.83 42.30
N SER A 664 16.63 20.65 43.19
CA SER A 664 16.79 22.09 42.98
C SER A 664 17.98 22.40 42.07
N PHE A 665 18.04 23.61 41.50
CA PHE A 665 19.17 24.00 40.64
C PHE A 665 20.52 23.97 41.37
N PRO A 666 20.67 24.46 42.62
CA PRO A 666 21.92 24.35 43.36
C PRO A 666 22.41 22.91 43.52
N THR A 667 21.51 21.99 43.92
CA THR A 667 21.85 20.57 44.09
C THR A 667 22.25 19.93 42.76
N LEU A 668 21.51 20.21 41.68
CA LEU A 668 21.82 19.71 40.34
C LEU A 668 23.19 20.23 39.86
N LEU A 669 23.47 21.51 40.02
CA LEU A 669 24.72 22.13 39.58
C LEU A 669 25.92 21.55 40.33
N ALA A 670 25.82 21.42 41.66
CA ALA A 670 26.86 20.80 42.48
C ALA A 670 27.17 19.37 42.01
N ARG A 671 26.12 18.57 41.79
CA ARG A 671 26.23 17.19 41.27
C ARG A 671 26.84 17.11 39.88
N LEU A 672 26.54 18.06 39.00
CA LEU A 672 27.10 18.10 37.66
C LEU A 672 28.59 18.47 37.67
N ILE A 673 28.99 19.44 38.50
CA ILE A 673 30.39 19.83 38.69
C ILE A 673 31.17 18.65 39.31
N SER A 674 30.62 18.00 40.34
CA SER A 674 31.26 16.86 41.01
C SER A 674 31.51 15.68 40.07
N GLN A 675 30.56 15.39 39.16
CA GLN A 675 30.70 14.31 38.17
C GLN A 675 31.79 14.56 37.12
N ARG A 676 32.06 15.82 36.74
CA ARG A 676 33.00 16.17 35.66
C ARG A 676 33.85 17.40 35.98
N GLN A 677 34.55 17.33 37.11
CA GLN A 677 35.33 18.41 37.71
C GLN A 677 36.20 19.17 36.70
N SER A 678 37.03 18.47 35.92
CA SER A 678 37.95 19.11 34.97
C SER A 678 37.26 19.88 33.84
N VAL A 679 36.13 19.35 33.33
CA VAL A 679 35.41 19.96 32.21
C VAL A 679 34.60 21.16 32.66
N TYR A 680 34.02 21.09 33.85
CA TYR A 680 33.36 22.25 34.47
C TYR A 680 34.39 23.30 34.87
N ALA A 681 35.56 22.92 35.36
CA ALA A 681 36.62 23.87 35.69
C ALA A 681 37.06 24.67 34.47
N GLU A 682 37.34 23.99 33.36
CA GLU A 682 37.68 24.64 32.08
C GLU A 682 36.56 25.57 31.59
N ALA A 683 35.31 25.13 31.65
CA ALA A 683 34.18 25.94 31.20
C ALA A 683 33.92 27.17 32.09
N ILE A 684 33.99 27.01 33.40
CA ILE A 684 33.83 28.09 34.39
C ILE A 684 34.97 29.10 34.27
N ASP A 685 36.20 28.62 34.03
CA ASP A 685 37.32 29.52 33.79
C ASP A 685 37.15 30.30 32.47
N THR A 686 36.73 29.62 31.40
CA THR A 686 36.56 30.23 30.08
C THR A 686 35.41 31.25 30.00
N PHE A 687 34.32 31.06 30.76
CA PHE A 687 33.08 31.85 30.62
C PHE A 687 32.74 32.62 31.91
N PRO A 688 32.93 33.96 31.94
CA PRO A 688 32.73 34.77 33.14
C PRO A 688 31.31 34.74 33.72
N ASP A 689 30.28 34.69 32.87
CA ASP A 689 28.88 34.63 33.29
C ASP A 689 28.51 33.28 33.93
N LEU A 690 29.10 32.19 33.43
CA LEU A 690 28.97 30.88 34.07
C LEU A 690 29.70 30.85 35.42
N ARG A 691 30.85 31.55 35.52
CA ARG A 691 31.61 31.68 36.76
C ARG A 691 30.84 32.41 37.84
N GLU A 692 30.30 33.58 37.51
CA GLU A 692 29.49 34.38 38.44
C GLU A 692 28.27 33.58 38.93
N LEU A 693 27.58 32.89 38.02
CA LEU A 693 26.46 32.03 38.37
C LEU A 693 26.87 30.88 39.30
N ALA A 694 27.95 30.17 38.97
CA ALA A 694 28.38 29.00 39.75
C ALA A 694 28.88 29.39 41.15
N VAL A 695 29.66 30.47 41.25
CA VAL A 695 30.13 31.04 42.52
C VAL A 695 28.95 31.49 43.36
N GLY A 696 28.05 32.30 42.81
CA GLY A 696 26.90 32.82 43.55
C GLY A 696 25.97 31.72 44.06
N VAL A 697 25.71 30.70 43.23
CA VAL A 697 24.83 29.58 43.61
C VAL A 697 25.47 28.70 44.68
N VAL A 698 26.73 28.30 44.51
CA VAL A 698 27.44 27.46 45.50
C VAL A 698 27.62 28.23 46.82
N TYR A 699 27.98 29.52 46.77
CA TYR A 699 28.06 30.37 47.95
C TYR A 699 26.73 30.42 48.70
N SER A 700 25.64 30.72 47.98
CA SER A 700 24.30 30.79 48.58
C SER A 700 23.88 29.48 49.25
N GLU A 701 24.23 28.33 48.65
CA GLU A 701 23.90 27.01 49.19
C GLU A 701 24.76 26.66 50.42
N ILE A 702 26.04 27.05 50.42
CA ILE A 702 26.91 26.88 51.60
C ILE A 702 26.38 27.73 52.77
N THR A 703 26.00 29.00 52.50
CA THR A 703 25.46 29.89 53.54
C THR A 703 24.10 29.45 54.06
N SER A 704 23.25 28.81 53.23
CA SER A 704 21.95 28.30 53.68
C SER A 704 22.09 27.07 54.58
N VAL A 705 23.13 26.25 54.35
CA VAL A 705 23.43 25.05 55.17
C VAL A 705 24.22 25.42 56.43
N ALA A 706 24.96 26.53 56.42
CA ALA A 706 25.65 27.08 57.59
C ALA A 706 24.65 27.54 58.65
N GLY A 707 24.48 26.75 59.72
CA GLY A 707 23.56 27.03 60.83
C GLY A 707 22.38 26.05 60.95
N SER A 708 22.11 25.21 59.95
CA SER A 708 21.16 24.10 60.05
C SER A 708 21.80 22.90 60.78
N ALA A 709 21.66 22.86 62.11
CA ALA A 709 22.14 21.76 62.96
C ALA A 709 21.28 20.49 62.82
N GLY A 710 21.27 19.86 61.65
CA GLY A 710 20.61 18.56 61.44
C GLY A 710 21.54 17.39 61.80
N GLN A 711 21.07 16.42 62.59
CA GLN A 711 21.78 15.14 62.76
C GLN A 711 21.57 14.26 61.51
N PRO A 712 22.63 13.81 60.81
CA PRO A 712 22.48 12.91 59.68
C PRO A 712 21.90 11.57 60.13
N THR A 713 20.93 11.04 59.38
CA THR A 713 20.37 9.71 59.66
C THR A 713 21.43 8.63 59.42
N GLU A 714 21.30 7.47 60.08
CA GLU A 714 22.32 6.40 60.05
C GLU A 714 22.60 5.85 58.63
N LYS A 715 21.68 6.06 57.68
CA LYS A 715 21.81 5.69 56.27
C LYS A 715 22.58 6.71 55.41
N ASP A 716 22.70 7.96 55.87
CA ASP A 716 23.24 9.08 55.06
C ASP A 716 24.69 9.43 55.40
N ARG A 717 25.33 8.77 56.38
CA ARG A 717 26.67 9.11 56.88
C ARG A 717 27.79 9.12 55.82
N TYR A 718 27.61 8.44 54.69
CA TYR A 718 28.60 8.38 53.61
C TYR A 718 28.39 9.42 52.50
N LEU A 719 27.29 10.18 52.55
CA LEU A 719 26.92 11.16 51.52
C LEU A 719 27.18 12.60 51.94
N TYR A 720 27.52 12.83 53.21
CA TYR A 720 27.71 14.15 53.79
C TYR A 720 29.02 14.25 54.57
N ALA A 721 29.67 15.41 54.46
CA ALA A 721 30.85 15.80 55.23
C ALA A 721 30.47 16.89 56.23
N ARG A 722 30.82 16.68 57.50
CA ARG A 722 30.70 17.71 58.53
C ARG A 722 31.96 18.54 58.56
N ILE A 723 31.83 19.85 58.36
CA ILE A 723 32.97 20.76 58.19
C ILE A 723 32.70 22.04 58.99
N TRP A 724 33.77 22.64 59.48
CA TRP A 724 33.73 23.95 60.12
C TRP A 724 33.91 25.02 59.06
N LEU A 725 32.91 25.90 58.92
CA LEU A 725 32.96 27.05 58.04
C LEU A 725 33.20 28.31 58.88
N GLU A 726 34.11 29.17 58.44
CA GLU A 726 34.39 30.45 59.10
C GLU A 726 33.83 31.59 58.24
N LEU A 727 32.53 31.82 58.35
CA LEU A 727 31.85 32.90 57.63
C LEU A 727 31.97 34.19 58.45
N MET A 728 32.59 35.22 57.87
CA MET A 728 32.70 36.57 58.47
C MET A 728 33.27 36.55 59.91
N GLY A 729 34.24 35.67 60.19
CA GLY A 729 34.88 35.52 61.50
C GLY A 729 34.07 34.72 62.54
N THR A 730 32.94 34.10 62.14
CA THR A 730 32.16 33.21 63.01
C THR A 730 32.29 31.76 62.55
N LYS A 731 32.74 30.88 63.47
CA LYS A 731 32.84 29.44 63.20
C LYS A 731 31.46 28.80 63.36
N THR A 732 30.95 28.29 62.25
CA THR A 732 29.68 27.57 62.18
C THR A 732 29.91 26.13 61.75
N ASP A 733 29.15 25.22 62.33
CA ASP A 733 29.18 23.80 61.99
C ASP A 733 28.18 23.57 60.85
N ALA A 734 28.65 22.96 59.76
CA ALA A 734 27.86 22.73 58.55
C ALA A 734 27.97 21.28 58.08
N LEU A 735 26.84 20.73 57.64
CA LEU A 735 26.76 19.39 57.06
C LEU A 735 26.58 19.50 55.54
N LEU A 736 27.68 19.47 54.80
CA LEU A 736 27.70 19.63 53.35
C LEU A 736 27.53 18.28 52.66
N SER A 737 26.77 18.22 51.56
CA SER A 737 26.77 17.03 50.71
C SER A 737 28.13 16.87 50.03
N LEU A 738 28.52 15.62 49.72
CA LEU A 738 29.79 15.36 49.05
C LEU A 738 29.88 16.07 47.69
N ASP A 739 28.78 16.16 46.95
CA ASP A 739 28.69 16.87 45.68
C ASP A 739 28.95 18.38 45.85
N LEU A 740 28.35 18.99 46.87
CA LEU A 740 28.54 20.42 47.18
C LEU A 740 29.98 20.70 47.60
N LEU A 741 30.55 19.87 48.48
CA LEU A 741 31.96 20.00 48.88
C LEU A 741 32.91 19.89 47.67
N GLN A 742 32.70 18.91 46.80
CA GLN A 742 33.52 18.74 45.61
C GLN A 742 33.37 19.92 44.64
N ALA A 743 32.16 20.42 44.44
CA ALA A 743 31.92 21.60 43.61
C ALA A 743 32.63 22.85 44.18
N SER A 744 32.59 23.05 45.50
CA SER A 744 33.32 24.13 46.17
C SER A 744 34.83 24.03 45.96
N CYS A 745 35.42 22.83 46.11
CA CYS A 745 36.85 22.61 45.86
C CYS A 745 37.23 22.96 44.41
N VAL A 746 36.39 22.59 43.43
CA VAL A 746 36.62 22.93 42.01
C VAL A 746 36.59 24.45 41.83
N LEU A 747 35.60 25.15 42.37
CA LEU A 747 35.52 26.60 42.27
C LEU A 747 36.71 27.31 42.92
N LEU A 748 37.11 26.89 44.12
CA LEU A 748 38.27 27.45 44.83
C LEU A 748 39.57 27.27 44.04
N SER A 749 39.76 26.10 43.40
CA SER A 749 40.95 25.86 42.58
C SER A 749 41.08 26.82 41.38
N ILE A 750 39.95 27.28 40.83
CA ILE A 750 39.92 28.23 39.71
C ILE A 750 40.05 29.66 40.20
N CYS A 751 39.44 29.98 41.35
CA CYS A 751 39.45 31.34 41.90
C CYS A 751 40.82 31.74 42.49
N SER A 752 41.68 30.77 42.84
CA SER A 752 42.98 31.00 43.47
C SER A 752 44.11 31.55 42.57
N ILE A 753 43.85 31.86 41.28
CA ILE A 753 44.92 32.20 40.30
C ILE A 753 44.92 33.70 39.88
N GLY A 754 44.14 34.56 40.54
CA GLY A 754 43.98 35.98 40.16
C GLY A 754 44.78 37.00 40.99
N GLU A 755 46.07 36.80 41.29
CA GLU A 755 46.92 37.92 41.75
C GLU A 755 47.32 38.79 40.55
N GLY A 756 46.41 39.66 40.08
CA GLY A 756 46.72 40.63 39.03
C GLY A 756 45.51 41.38 38.45
N ASP A 757 45.37 42.63 38.89
CA ASP A 757 44.62 43.75 38.28
C ASP A 757 43.13 43.55 37.94
N SER A 758 42.25 43.95 38.87
CA SER A 758 41.21 44.99 38.66
C SER A 758 40.28 45.07 39.88
N THR A 759 40.16 46.25 40.45
CA THR A 759 39.60 46.55 41.78
C THR A 759 38.06 46.58 41.88
N ASP A 760 37.32 46.16 40.84
CA ASP A 760 35.83 46.21 40.85
C ASP A 760 35.16 44.83 40.72
N ARG A 761 35.92 43.73 40.75
CA ARG A 761 35.40 42.36 40.54
C ARG A 761 35.49 41.43 41.76
N GLN A 762 35.83 41.97 42.94
CA GLN A 762 36.30 41.18 44.08
C GLN A 762 35.23 40.74 45.11
N ASP A 763 34.02 41.30 45.12
CA ASP A 763 33.14 41.09 46.28
C ASP A 763 32.61 39.64 46.42
N ALA A 764 32.03 39.05 45.37
CA ALA A 764 31.46 37.69 45.47
C ALA A 764 32.51 36.56 45.44
N VAL A 765 33.68 36.79 44.84
CA VAL A 765 34.76 35.78 44.72
C VAL A 765 35.65 35.82 45.97
N GLY A 766 35.89 37.00 46.53
CA GLY A 766 36.56 37.18 47.81
C GLY A 766 35.79 36.53 48.96
N ASP A 767 34.45 36.65 48.95
CA ASP A 767 33.57 36.07 49.97
C ASP A 767 33.44 34.53 49.89
N LEU A 768 33.64 33.89 48.72
CA LEU A 768 33.67 32.42 48.62
C LEU A 768 35.04 31.84 49.06
N VAL A 769 36.12 32.61 48.86
CA VAL A 769 37.49 32.20 49.18
C VAL A 769 37.83 32.42 50.66
N GLN A 770 37.27 33.47 51.29
CA GLN A 770 37.22 33.61 52.75
C GLN A 770 36.27 32.59 53.37
#